data_AF-A0A3Q3X310-F1
#
_entry.id   AF-A0A3Q3X310-F1
#
_cell.length_a   1.000
_cell.length_b   1.000
_cell.length_c   1.000
_cell.angle_alpha   90.00
_cell.angle_beta   90.00
_cell.angle_gamma   90.00
#
_symmetry.space_group_name_H-M   'P 1'
#
loop_
_entity.id
_entity.type
_entity.pdbx_description
1 polymer ?
#
loop_
_entity_poly.entity_id
_entity_poly.type
_entity_poly.pdbx_seq_one_letter_code
_entity_poly.pdbx_strand_id
1 'polypeptide(L)'
;LCDAALHVSPQMVLFEKAQFSGQVYEIYRDVADATSLQLSPLISVKVVRGCWLLYEKPDFQGRSIALEEGVIELNNVWAESGLETEPQHSPPIQIGSIRLVVCDYSVPHIDLFTDPTGLGRVTSYHGDTIETGSFVWLFHDPGFQGMLAVLEKGEYPFPETWGFQSPFVGSLRPLKMVRIFKYNESPVLSLSQAVVYERPGFEGPCLEIDSDVFGFRESDGGTSADGENLDSSKPRSVGSLKIIGGLWVGYSEPGFEGQQHILEEGEYLDSSNWGGSEQLLSIQPILSDFFSPHLKMFRDREFNEQGVNIDLTVPVVNMEDTGYGTKTQSIDVISGVWVLFEEPDFCGEAYIVERGLYGCPEDWGALQPRVASAMPVVLVRVQLFSEPGFQGSVLALEDGVASLQDGFSVASCKVLAGSWLAFDGQDFAGRTYVLEEGSYSDLKAMGCVQANSSILSLEPVGFEFSLPSITLFERCGLRGKRVILTDGTVNLQLAGGCSSVQSLLIEGGMWVLYEGITYRGAQILLKPGEVHDLYELSGWLRIGSLRPLTQKLVHFRLRNRQTGLMMSVTGDLDDVKLMRIQETEETDGFEQIWFYHNGYLSCKLLEDCCLSPSGSMTMAGNRVCLTPEQDNHLWSITPEGFICYMPTPNLVLEVKGGHNYDKNQVILSTLDPNKLQQQWDVEIL
;
A
#
# COMPACT_ATOMS: atom_id res chain seq x y z
N LEU A 1 -29.26 15.54 0.45
CA LEU A 1 -28.68 16.16 -0.75
C LEU A 1 -27.18 16.18 -0.51
N CYS A 2 -26.55 15.02 -0.67
CA CYS A 2 -25.12 14.78 -0.60
C CYS A 2 -24.86 13.91 -1.83
N ASP A 3 -24.80 14.54 -3.01
CA ASP A 3 -24.72 13.83 -4.29
C ASP A 3 -23.26 13.64 -4.77
N ALA A 4 -22.28 14.12 -4.01
CA ALA A 4 -20.87 13.88 -4.29
C ALA A 4 -20.32 12.82 -3.32
N ALA A 5 -20.63 11.57 -3.66
CA ALA A 5 -20.07 10.39 -3.02
C ALA A 5 -18.86 9.91 -3.84
N LEU A 6 -17.75 9.58 -3.21
CA LEU A 6 -16.70 8.79 -3.85
C LEU A 6 -17.24 7.40 -4.15
N HIS A 7 -17.28 7.03 -5.44
CA HIS A 7 -17.77 5.72 -5.86
C HIS A 7 -16.59 4.76 -6.07
N VAL A 8 -16.34 3.95 -5.05
CA VAL A 8 -15.53 2.74 -5.18
C VAL A 8 -16.39 1.67 -5.86
N SER A 9 -15.84 0.93 -6.84
CA SER A 9 -16.56 -0.16 -7.51
C SER A 9 -16.92 -1.25 -6.49
N PRO A 10 -18.22 -1.45 -6.17
CA PRO A 10 -18.63 -2.39 -5.13
C PRO A 10 -18.47 -3.82 -5.64
N GLN A 11 -18.01 -4.73 -4.76
CA GLN A 11 -17.76 -6.11 -5.15
C GLN A 11 -18.05 -7.07 -3.99
N MET A 12 -18.84 -8.09 -4.27
CA MET A 12 -19.08 -9.24 -3.41
C MET A 12 -18.92 -10.52 -4.22
N VAL A 13 -18.36 -11.55 -3.60
CA VAL A 13 -18.21 -12.89 -4.17
C VAL A 13 -18.94 -13.89 -3.29
N LEU A 14 -19.93 -14.57 -3.87
CA LEU A 14 -20.65 -15.67 -3.24
C LEU A 14 -20.07 -17.01 -3.71
N PHE A 15 -19.84 -17.90 -2.76
CA PHE A 15 -19.39 -19.27 -3.03
C PHE A 15 -20.51 -20.25 -2.69
N GLU A 16 -20.72 -21.24 -3.55
CA GLU A 16 -21.74 -22.29 -3.38
C GLU A 16 -21.61 -23.01 -2.03
N LYS A 17 -20.40 -23.15 -1.47
CA LYS A 17 -20.11 -23.91 -0.25
C LYS A 17 -19.32 -23.07 0.76
N ALA A 18 -19.20 -23.60 1.98
CA ALA A 18 -18.29 -23.10 3.01
C ALA A 18 -16.83 -23.07 2.53
N GLN A 19 -15.97 -22.39 3.29
CA GLN A 19 -14.52 -22.34 3.05
C GLN A 19 -14.15 -21.88 1.63
N PHE A 20 -14.90 -20.94 1.04
CA PHE A 20 -14.65 -20.32 -0.27
C PHE A 20 -14.54 -21.32 -1.44
N SER A 21 -15.32 -22.40 -1.36
CA SER A 21 -15.26 -23.51 -2.32
C SER A 21 -16.55 -23.69 -3.14
N GLY A 22 -16.45 -24.42 -4.24
CA GLY A 22 -17.59 -24.70 -5.13
C GLY A 22 -17.73 -23.69 -6.26
N GLN A 23 -18.94 -23.54 -6.81
CA GLN A 23 -19.22 -22.54 -7.84
C GLN A 23 -19.10 -21.11 -7.27
N VAL A 24 -18.47 -20.22 -8.03
CA VAL A 24 -18.20 -18.83 -7.67
C VAL A 24 -19.16 -17.89 -8.42
N TYR A 25 -19.74 -16.94 -7.71
CA TYR A 25 -20.61 -15.90 -8.26
C TYR A 25 -20.11 -14.53 -7.83
N GLU A 26 -19.60 -13.75 -8.79
CA GLU A 26 -19.18 -12.38 -8.56
C GLU A 26 -20.34 -11.41 -8.80
N ILE A 27 -20.56 -10.52 -7.84
CA ILE A 27 -21.67 -9.59 -7.80
C ILE A 27 -21.11 -8.19 -7.62
N TYR A 28 -21.47 -7.33 -8.56
CA TYR A 28 -21.00 -5.95 -8.64
C TYR A 28 -22.15 -4.93 -8.55
N ARG A 29 -23.40 -5.41 -8.41
CA ARG A 29 -24.61 -4.56 -8.35
C ARG A 29 -25.78 -5.27 -7.70
N ASP A 30 -26.85 -4.51 -7.51
CA ASP A 30 -28.16 -5.02 -7.15
C ASP A 30 -28.62 -6.14 -8.10
N VAL A 31 -29.09 -7.23 -7.51
CA VAL A 31 -29.69 -8.38 -8.18
C VAL A 31 -31.13 -8.51 -7.68
N ALA A 32 -32.09 -8.06 -8.47
CA ALA A 32 -33.52 -8.11 -8.11
C ALA A 32 -34.07 -9.53 -8.02
N ASP A 33 -33.47 -10.50 -8.72
CA ASP A 33 -33.79 -11.92 -8.60
C ASP A 33 -32.52 -12.77 -8.63
N ALA A 34 -32.15 -13.28 -7.46
CA ALA A 34 -30.99 -14.15 -7.25
C ALA A 34 -31.40 -15.63 -7.07
N THR A 35 -32.67 -15.99 -7.31
CA THR A 35 -33.19 -17.34 -7.06
C THR A 35 -32.57 -18.42 -7.96
N SER A 36 -31.90 -18.03 -9.06
CA SER A 36 -31.17 -18.95 -9.92
C SER A 36 -29.84 -19.44 -9.34
N LEU A 37 -29.32 -18.80 -8.29
CA LEU A 37 -28.07 -19.18 -7.64
C LEU A 37 -28.20 -20.58 -7.04
N GLN A 38 -27.26 -21.46 -7.36
CA GLN A 38 -27.20 -22.80 -6.80
C GLN A 38 -26.29 -22.75 -5.58
N LEU A 39 -26.86 -22.83 -4.39
CA LEU A 39 -26.16 -22.65 -3.12
C LEU A 39 -26.35 -23.85 -2.21
N SER A 40 -25.37 -24.14 -1.36
CA SER A 40 -25.45 -25.18 -0.34
C SER A 40 -26.13 -24.66 0.93
N PRO A 41 -26.46 -25.52 1.91
CA PRO A 41 -27.04 -25.08 3.18
C PRO A 41 -26.10 -24.22 4.04
N LEU A 42 -24.79 -24.38 3.81
CA LEU A 42 -23.72 -23.56 4.38
C LEU A 42 -22.89 -23.00 3.22
N ILE A 43 -22.87 -21.69 3.08
CA ILE A 43 -22.14 -20.95 2.04
C ILE A 43 -21.05 -20.10 2.66
N SER A 44 -20.13 -19.62 1.83
CA SER A 44 -19.19 -18.58 2.21
C SER A 44 -19.35 -17.37 1.30
N VAL A 45 -19.20 -16.19 1.89
CA VAL A 45 -19.35 -14.91 1.22
C VAL A 45 -18.12 -14.09 1.51
N LYS A 46 -17.58 -13.46 0.47
CA LYS A 46 -16.50 -12.49 0.56
C LYS A 46 -17.01 -11.16 0.05
N VAL A 47 -17.22 -10.21 0.95
CA VAL A 47 -17.50 -8.84 0.59
C VAL A 47 -16.15 -8.15 0.41
N VAL A 48 -15.78 -7.89 -0.84
CA VAL A 48 -14.50 -7.25 -1.18
C VAL A 48 -14.61 -5.74 -0.97
N ARG A 49 -15.71 -5.13 -1.43
CA ARG A 49 -15.94 -3.68 -1.37
C ARG A 49 -17.44 -3.38 -1.18
N GLY A 50 -17.75 -2.44 -0.30
CA GLY A 50 -19.11 -1.97 0.02
C GLY A 50 -19.85 -2.83 1.04
N CYS A 51 -21.06 -2.40 1.44
CA CYS A 51 -21.94 -3.20 2.31
C CYS A 51 -23.12 -3.75 1.51
N TRP A 52 -23.52 -4.99 1.77
CA TRP A 52 -24.53 -5.71 1.00
C TRP A 52 -25.65 -6.26 1.87
N LEU A 53 -26.85 -6.32 1.32
CA LEU A 53 -28.02 -6.95 1.91
C LEU A 53 -28.44 -8.15 1.07
N LEU A 54 -28.53 -9.31 1.69
CA LEU A 54 -29.14 -10.49 1.09
C LEU A 54 -30.59 -10.58 1.56
N TYR A 55 -31.53 -10.70 0.63
CA TYR A 55 -32.96 -10.80 0.90
C TYR A 55 -33.47 -12.22 0.64
N GLU A 56 -34.36 -12.69 1.49
CA GLU A 56 -35.00 -14.01 1.39
C GLU A 56 -35.86 -14.14 0.12
N LYS A 57 -36.47 -13.06 -0.36
CA LYS A 57 -37.37 -13.07 -1.53
C LYS A 57 -36.85 -12.15 -2.65
N PRO A 58 -37.28 -12.37 -3.90
CA PRO A 58 -37.03 -11.44 -5.00
C PRO A 58 -37.53 -10.03 -4.70
N ASP A 59 -37.05 -9.06 -5.47
CA ASP A 59 -37.44 -7.65 -5.44
C ASP A 59 -37.22 -6.97 -4.06
N PHE A 60 -36.15 -7.36 -3.36
CA PHE A 60 -35.71 -6.82 -2.06
C PHE A 60 -36.76 -6.97 -0.95
N GLN A 61 -37.39 -8.15 -0.89
CA GLN A 61 -38.46 -8.44 0.06
C GLN A 61 -38.08 -9.55 1.05
N GLY A 62 -38.80 -9.59 2.17
CA GLY A 62 -38.64 -10.63 3.19
C GLY A 62 -37.56 -10.30 4.21
N ARG A 63 -37.08 -11.33 4.92
CA ARG A 63 -35.99 -11.18 5.89
C ARG A 63 -34.69 -10.87 5.16
N SER A 64 -33.82 -10.10 5.80
CA SER A 64 -32.53 -9.71 5.23
C SER A 64 -31.35 -10.08 6.13
N ILE A 65 -30.18 -10.23 5.51
CA ILE A 65 -28.88 -10.42 6.17
C ILE A 65 -27.99 -9.29 5.68
N ALA A 66 -27.43 -8.52 6.61
CA ALA A 66 -26.48 -7.48 6.28
C ALA A 66 -25.04 -8.00 6.33
N LEU A 67 -24.25 -7.59 5.35
CA LEU A 67 -22.88 -8.01 5.13
C LEU A 67 -21.98 -6.77 5.07
N GLU A 68 -21.01 -6.72 5.97
CA GLU A 68 -19.91 -5.75 5.98
C GLU A 68 -18.72 -6.29 5.17
N GLU A 69 -17.77 -5.43 4.82
CA GLU A 69 -16.53 -5.84 4.15
C GLU A 69 -15.77 -6.90 4.97
N GLY A 70 -15.27 -7.91 4.29
CA GLY A 70 -14.62 -9.06 4.91
C GLY A 70 -15.19 -10.39 4.44
N VAL A 71 -14.97 -11.42 5.25
CA VAL A 71 -15.38 -12.79 4.94
C VAL A 71 -16.34 -13.33 5.99
N ILE A 72 -17.35 -14.08 5.55
CA ILE A 72 -18.35 -14.66 6.43
C ILE A 72 -18.83 -16.01 5.90
N GLU A 73 -19.02 -16.97 6.79
CA GLU A 73 -19.75 -18.21 6.49
C GLU A 73 -21.20 -18.04 6.94
N LEU A 74 -22.15 -18.32 6.03
CA LEU A 74 -23.57 -18.19 6.28
C LEU A 74 -24.23 -19.57 6.23
N ASN A 75 -24.84 -19.96 7.34
CA ASN A 75 -25.79 -21.06 7.38
C ASN A 75 -27.18 -20.57 6.93
N ASN A 76 -28.05 -21.52 6.55
CA ASN A 76 -29.43 -21.20 6.21
C ASN A 76 -30.24 -20.77 7.46
N VAL A 77 -30.12 -19.50 7.84
CA VAL A 77 -30.85 -18.86 8.95
C VAL A 77 -32.33 -18.63 8.66
N TRP A 78 -32.76 -18.78 7.40
CA TRP A 78 -34.15 -18.60 7.00
C TRP A 78 -34.98 -19.88 7.13
N ALA A 79 -34.35 -21.04 7.33
CA ALA A 79 -35.05 -22.30 7.56
C ALA A 79 -35.83 -22.26 8.89
N GLU A 80 -37.12 -22.63 8.87
CA GLU A 80 -37.91 -22.80 10.08
C GLU A 80 -37.33 -23.95 10.93
N SER A 81 -37.04 -23.68 12.20
CA SER A 81 -36.45 -24.66 13.14
C SER A 81 -37.46 -25.75 13.51
N GLY A 82 -37.70 -26.69 12.61
CA GLY A 82 -38.42 -27.94 12.89
C GLY A 82 -37.44 -29.02 13.37
N LEU A 83 -37.52 -29.37 14.66
CA LEU A 83 -37.01 -30.59 15.31
C LEU A 83 -35.69 -31.19 14.75
N GLU A 84 -34.58 -30.91 15.44
CA GLU A 84 -33.34 -31.72 15.48
C GLU A 84 -33.09 -32.62 14.27
N THR A 85 -32.84 -32.04 13.10
CA THR A 85 -32.20 -32.75 12.00
C THR A 85 -30.71 -32.48 12.01
N GLU A 86 -29.92 -33.55 12.04
CA GLU A 86 -28.47 -33.56 11.84
C GLU A 86 -28.03 -32.58 10.72
N PRO A 87 -26.86 -31.91 10.86
CA PRO A 87 -26.39 -30.85 9.96
C PRO A 87 -26.20 -31.26 8.48
N GLN A 88 -26.39 -32.54 8.14
CA GLN A 88 -26.31 -33.06 6.77
C GLN A 88 -27.62 -32.96 5.97
N HIS A 89 -28.73 -32.52 6.58
CA HIS A 89 -30.06 -32.51 5.95
C HIS A 89 -30.78 -31.14 5.94
N SER A 90 -30.08 -30.04 6.22
CA SER A 90 -30.66 -28.69 6.10
C SER A 90 -30.90 -28.31 4.64
N PRO A 91 -32.01 -27.62 4.29
CA PRO A 91 -32.26 -27.16 2.94
C PRO A 91 -31.21 -26.12 2.50
N PRO A 92 -30.89 -26.04 1.20
CA PRO A 92 -29.98 -25.02 0.67
C PRO A 92 -30.47 -23.62 1.01
N ILE A 93 -29.55 -22.68 1.26
CA ILE A 93 -29.92 -21.28 1.43
C ILE A 93 -30.44 -20.74 0.08
N GLN A 94 -31.61 -20.10 0.10
CA GLN A 94 -32.22 -19.53 -1.10
C GLN A 94 -32.23 -18.02 -0.98
N ILE A 95 -31.28 -17.37 -1.67
CA ILE A 95 -31.20 -15.91 -1.75
C ILE A 95 -32.16 -15.46 -2.85
N GLY A 96 -33.16 -14.67 -2.49
CA GLY A 96 -34.16 -14.18 -3.41
C GLY A 96 -33.72 -12.93 -4.15
N SER A 97 -33.04 -12.00 -3.48
CA SER A 97 -32.45 -10.81 -4.11
C SER A 97 -31.27 -10.29 -3.29
N ILE A 98 -30.43 -9.46 -3.92
CA ILE A 98 -29.17 -8.96 -3.34
C ILE A 98 -29.10 -7.47 -3.62
N ARG A 99 -28.91 -6.66 -2.59
CA ARG A 99 -28.87 -5.21 -2.73
C ARG A 99 -27.58 -4.64 -2.16
N LEU A 100 -26.96 -3.74 -2.88
CA LEU A 100 -25.93 -2.87 -2.34
C LEU A 100 -26.62 -1.85 -1.42
N VAL A 101 -26.08 -1.69 -0.21
CA VAL A 101 -26.53 -0.62 0.67
C VAL A 101 -26.15 0.72 0.03
N VAL A 102 -27.15 1.58 -0.23
CA VAL A 102 -26.91 2.90 -0.83
C VAL A 102 -26.03 3.72 0.12
N CYS A 103 -24.82 4.03 -0.34
CA CYS A 103 -23.85 4.84 0.38
C CYS A 103 -24.04 6.31 0.01
N ASP A 104 -24.96 7.03 0.65
CA ASP A 104 -24.91 8.51 0.64
C ASP A 104 -23.84 9.06 1.61
N TYR A 105 -23.00 8.16 2.15
CA TYR A 105 -21.78 8.42 2.94
C TYR A 105 -21.92 9.54 3.96
N SER A 106 -23.13 9.83 4.43
CA SER A 106 -23.36 10.88 5.41
C SER A 106 -23.45 10.24 6.79
N VAL A 107 -23.17 11.04 7.82
CA VAL A 107 -23.24 10.60 9.21
C VAL A 107 -24.58 9.89 9.44
N PRO A 108 -24.57 8.58 9.77
CA PRO A 108 -25.81 7.84 9.93
C PRO A 108 -26.55 8.42 11.12
N HIS A 109 -27.78 8.83 10.87
CA HIS A 109 -28.63 9.49 11.84
C HIS A 109 -29.95 8.74 11.92
N ILE A 110 -30.41 8.49 13.15
CA ILE A 110 -31.74 7.94 13.41
C ILE A 110 -32.41 8.66 14.57
N ASP A 111 -33.65 9.05 14.33
CA ASP A 111 -34.53 9.63 15.33
C ASP A 111 -35.50 8.56 15.82
N LEU A 112 -35.43 8.25 17.13
CA LEU A 112 -36.39 7.37 17.79
C LEU A 112 -37.45 8.21 18.51
N PHE A 113 -38.71 8.00 18.14
CA PHE A 113 -39.87 8.65 18.73
C PHE A 113 -40.53 7.73 19.75
N THR A 114 -40.98 8.30 20.87
CA THR A 114 -41.67 7.51 21.91
C THR A 114 -43.08 7.06 21.52
N ASP A 115 -43.74 7.76 20.60
CA ASP A 115 -45.09 7.44 20.12
C ASP A 115 -45.09 7.13 18.60
N PRO A 116 -46.04 6.30 18.11
CA PRO A 116 -46.21 6.03 16.68
C PRO A 116 -46.41 7.30 15.84
N THR A 117 -46.19 7.20 14.53
CA THR A 117 -46.36 8.31 13.55
C THR A 117 -45.44 9.52 13.76
N GLY A 118 -44.30 9.34 14.45
CA GLY A 118 -43.32 10.42 14.68
C GLY A 118 -43.76 11.42 15.75
N LEU A 119 -44.58 10.99 16.72
CA LEU A 119 -45.07 11.82 17.81
C LEU A 119 -44.31 11.51 19.11
N GLY A 120 -44.39 12.43 20.09
CA GLY A 120 -43.78 12.24 21.40
C GLY A 120 -42.36 12.83 21.52
N ARG A 121 -41.55 12.29 22.42
CA ARG A 121 -40.15 12.73 22.62
C ARG A 121 -39.25 12.08 21.58
N VAL A 122 -38.39 12.88 20.97
CA VAL A 122 -37.36 12.40 20.05
C VAL A 122 -36.07 12.13 20.82
N THR A 123 -35.43 11.00 20.51
CA THR A 123 -34.05 10.70 20.91
C THR A 123 -33.26 10.42 19.64
N SER A 124 -32.33 11.31 19.33
CA SER A 124 -31.49 11.23 18.14
C SER A 124 -30.21 10.47 18.46
N TYR A 125 -29.86 9.51 17.62
CA TYR A 125 -28.59 8.79 17.65
C TYR A 125 -27.80 9.11 16.39
N HIS A 126 -26.50 9.30 16.58
CA HIS A 126 -25.51 9.47 15.53
C HIS A 126 -24.50 8.31 15.64
N GLY A 127 -23.92 7.88 14.51
CA GLY A 127 -22.85 6.89 14.54
C GLY A 127 -21.59 7.46 15.16
N ASP A 128 -21.20 6.99 16.35
CA ASP A 128 -20.03 7.49 17.12
C ASP A 128 -18.78 6.61 16.98
N THR A 129 -18.54 5.97 15.82
CA THR A 129 -17.38 5.09 15.65
C THR A 129 -16.47 5.53 14.51
N ILE A 130 -15.15 5.42 14.76
CA ILE A 130 -13.99 5.64 13.86
C ILE A 130 -14.12 4.96 12.48
N GLU A 131 -15.06 4.02 12.35
CA GLU A 131 -15.44 3.34 11.12
C GLU A 131 -16.72 4.01 10.58
N THR A 132 -16.63 4.59 9.38
CA THR A 132 -17.75 5.22 8.67
C THR A 132 -18.97 4.30 8.66
N GLY A 133 -20.10 4.75 9.19
CA GLY A 133 -21.33 3.96 9.21
C GLY A 133 -22.22 4.24 7.99
N SER A 134 -22.94 3.24 7.48
CA SER A 134 -24.05 3.50 6.53
C SER A 134 -25.35 3.85 7.27
N PHE A 135 -26.33 4.48 6.60
CA PHE A 135 -27.68 4.77 7.15
C PHE A 135 -28.50 3.52 7.52
N VAL A 136 -27.91 2.36 7.33
CA VAL A 136 -28.50 1.10 7.70
C VAL A 136 -28.12 0.75 9.13
N TRP A 137 -29.14 0.68 9.98
CA TRP A 137 -28.98 0.36 11.39
C TRP A 137 -29.26 -1.13 11.65
N LEU A 138 -28.37 -1.75 12.42
CA LEU A 138 -28.51 -3.12 12.90
C LEU A 138 -29.14 -3.13 14.29
N PHE A 139 -30.21 -3.91 14.43
CA PHE A 139 -30.88 -4.19 15.69
C PHE A 139 -30.37 -5.52 16.30
N HIS A 140 -30.10 -5.53 17.61
CA HIS A 140 -29.93 -6.77 18.37
C HIS A 140 -30.77 -6.78 19.66
N ASP A 141 -31.06 -8.00 20.13
CA ASP A 141 -31.48 -8.27 21.51
C ASP A 141 -30.39 -7.85 22.52
N PRO A 142 -30.74 -7.63 23.81
CA PRO A 142 -29.79 -7.18 24.83
C PRO A 142 -28.54 -8.07 24.91
N GLY A 143 -27.35 -7.47 24.74
CA GLY A 143 -26.07 -8.19 24.77
C GLY A 143 -25.52 -8.62 23.40
N PHE A 144 -25.99 -8.05 22.30
CA PHE A 144 -25.56 -8.34 20.93
C PHE A 144 -25.83 -9.78 20.45
N GLN A 145 -26.74 -10.51 21.10
CA GLN A 145 -27.11 -11.89 20.73
C GLN A 145 -28.59 -11.96 20.36
N GLY A 146 -28.93 -12.15 19.07
CA GLY A 146 -30.32 -12.28 18.62
C GLY A 146 -30.53 -11.94 17.14
N MET A 147 -31.80 -11.90 16.69
CA MET A 147 -32.15 -11.60 15.29
C MET A 147 -31.69 -10.19 14.87
N LEU A 148 -30.93 -10.13 13.78
CA LEU A 148 -30.51 -8.90 13.10
C LEU A 148 -31.67 -8.36 12.25
N ALA A 149 -32.16 -7.17 12.56
CA ALA A 149 -33.00 -6.41 11.64
C ALA A 149 -32.21 -5.25 11.04
N VAL A 150 -32.45 -5.00 9.76
CA VAL A 150 -31.76 -4.03 8.92
C VAL A 150 -32.75 -2.94 8.57
N LEU A 151 -32.57 -1.74 9.11
CA LEU A 151 -33.42 -0.59 8.78
C LEU A 151 -32.74 0.26 7.73
N GLU A 152 -33.25 0.24 6.50
CA GLU A 152 -32.82 1.17 5.44
C GLU A 152 -33.34 2.60 5.71
N LYS A 153 -32.79 3.59 5.00
CA LYS A 153 -33.27 4.99 5.07
C LYS A 153 -34.77 5.06 4.75
N GLY A 154 -35.57 5.51 5.71
CA GLY A 154 -37.01 5.62 5.55
C GLY A 154 -37.73 6.01 6.84
N GLU A 155 -39.03 6.21 6.72
CA GLU A 155 -39.92 6.44 7.86
C GLU A 155 -40.58 5.12 8.27
N TYR A 156 -40.47 4.80 9.56
CA TYR A 156 -41.00 3.56 10.12
C TYR A 156 -42.02 3.86 11.23
N PRO A 157 -43.23 4.29 10.86
CA PRO A 157 -44.20 4.88 11.79
C PRO A 157 -44.78 3.89 12.81
N PHE A 158 -44.64 2.58 12.59
CA PHE A 158 -45.17 1.53 13.47
C PHE A 158 -44.19 0.36 13.62
N PRO A 159 -44.11 -0.32 14.78
CA PRO A 159 -43.22 -1.48 14.98
C PRO A 159 -43.41 -2.61 13.94
N GLU A 160 -44.63 -2.78 13.44
CA GLU A 160 -44.94 -3.77 12.40
C GLU A 160 -44.27 -3.45 11.06
N THR A 161 -43.93 -2.18 10.83
CA THR A 161 -43.17 -1.73 9.64
C THR A 161 -41.67 -1.98 9.79
N TRP A 162 -41.21 -2.35 10.99
CA TRP A 162 -39.79 -2.64 11.26
C TRP A 162 -39.39 -4.05 10.80
N GLY A 163 -40.38 -4.90 10.46
CA GLY A 163 -40.16 -6.27 10.02
C GLY A 163 -40.11 -7.32 11.15
N PHE A 164 -40.55 -7.00 12.38
CA PHE A 164 -40.55 -7.93 13.51
C PHE A 164 -41.74 -7.80 14.46
N GLN A 165 -41.92 -8.78 15.36
CA GLN A 165 -43.10 -8.92 16.22
C GLN A 165 -43.02 -8.18 17.58
N SER A 166 -41.87 -7.63 17.97
CA SER A 166 -41.64 -7.05 19.32
C SER A 166 -41.17 -5.59 19.26
N PRO A 167 -41.79 -4.62 19.97
CA PRO A 167 -41.51 -3.20 19.81
C PRO A 167 -40.27 -2.66 20.57
N PHE A 168 -39.38 -3.53 21.09
CA PHE A 168 -38.28 -3.11 21.97
C PHE A 168 -36.93 -3.05 21.26
N VAL A 169 -36.24 -1.90 21.32
CA VAL A 169 -34.88 -1.71 20.79
C VAL A 169 -33.83 -1.98 21.89
N GLY A 170 -33.04 -3.07 21.80
CA GLY A 170 -32.03 -3.47 22.78
C GLY A 170 -30.67 -2.83 22.53
N SER A 171 -30.14 -2.95 21.31
CA SER A 171 -28.93 -2.24 20.87
C SER A 171 -29.01 -1.86 19.40
N LEU A 172 -28.36 -0.75 19.06
CA LEU A 172 -28.43 -0.10 17.76
C LEU A 172 -27.00 0.29 17.33
N ARG A 173 -26.54 -0.18 16.17
CA ARG A 173 -25.27 0.26 15.56
C ARG A 173 -25.40 0.47 14.05
N PRO A 174 -24.74 1.46 13.45
CA PRO A 174 -24.69 1.56 12.00
C PRO A 174 -23.83 0.41 11.44
N LEU A 175 -24.09 0.04 10.18
CA LEU A 175 -23.23 -0.88 9.42
C LEU A 175 -21.87 -0.23 9.20
N LYS A 176 -20.80 -0.92 9.58
CA LYS A 176 -19.41 -0.46 9.49
C LYS A 176 -18.89 -0.55 8.05
N MET A 177 -18.42 0.56 7.53
CA MET A 177 -17.63 0.65 6.30
C MET A 177 -16.20 1.07 6.66
N VAL A 178 -15.24 0.33 6.14
CA VAL A 178 -13.82 0.67 6.29
C VAL A 178 -13.40 1.46 5.06
N ARG A 179 -13.13 2.75 5.22
CA ARG A 179 -12.49 3.56 4.17
C ARG A 179 -10.98 3.53 4.35
N ILE A 180 -10.31 2.61 3.67
CA ILE A 180 -8.86 2.68 3.46
C ILE A 180 -8.65 2.51 1.96
N PHE A 181 -8.13 3.54 1.30
CA PHE A 181 -7.68 3.41 -0.09
C PHE A 181 -6.46 2.49 -0.09
N LYS A 182 -6.68 1.26 -0.54
CA LYS A 182 -5.64 0.24 -0.64
C LYS A 182 -5.21 0.17 -2.08
N TYR A 183 -4.03 0.72 -2.36
CA TYR A 183 -3.40 0.54 -3.65
C TYR A 183 -2.74 -0.84 -3.68
N ASN A 184 -3.09 -1.65 -4.69
CA ASN A 184 -2.44 -2.94 -4.94
C ASN A 184 -1.54 -2.76 -6.16
N GLU A 185 -0.23 -2.73 -6.01
CA GLU A 185 0.65 -2.85 -7.18
C GLU A 185 0.52 -4.26 -7.76
N SER A 186 -0.11 -4.42 -8.91
CA SER A 186 -0.15 -5.72 -9.59
C SER A 186 1.26 -6.13 -10.03
N PRO A 187 1.81 -7.28 -9.56
CA PRO A 187 3.15 -7.72 -9.93
C PRO A 187 3.25 -8.22 -11.39
N VAL A 188 2.11 -8.31 -12.10
CA VAL A 188 2.05 -8.75 -13.51
C VAL A 188 2.04 -7.57 -14.48
N LEU A 189 1.62 -6.39 -14.00
CA LEU A 189 1.48 -5.18 -14.78
C LEU A 189 2.01 -4.02 -13.94
N SER A 190 3.34 -3.85 -13.93
CA SER A 190 4.02 -2.69 -13.34
C SER A 190 3.73 -1.38 -14.11
N LEU A 191 2.61 -1.31 -14.81
CA LEU A 191 2.21 -0.23 -15.69
C LEU A 191 0.75 0.07 -15.37
N SER A 192 0.49 1.30 -14.94
CA SER A 192 -0.87 1.82 -14.84
C SER A 192 -1.55 1.64 -16.20
N GLN A 193 -2.66 0.89 -16.23
CA GLN A 193 -3.37 0.61 -17.47
C GLN A 193 -4.89 0.75 -17.25
N ALA A 194 -5.55 1.41 -18.19
CA ALA A 194 -6.98 1.58 -18.24
C ALA A 194 -7.52 1.35 -19.65
N VAL A 195 -8.81 1.03 -19.76
CA VAL A 195 -9.52 0.93 -21.04
C VAL A 195 -10.80 1.73 -20.95
N VAL A 196 -10.96 2.68 -21.85
CA VAL A 196 -12.10 3.59 -21.90
C VAL A 196 -12.96 3.25 -23.10
N TYR A 197 -14.28 3.27 -22.93
CA TYR A 197 -15.27 2.95 -23.95
C TYR A 197 -16.21 4.14 -24.17
N GLU A 198 -16.61 4.35 -25.42
CA GLU A 198 -17.47 5.49 -25.77
C GLU A 198 -18.88 5.37 -25.19
N ARG A 199 -19.41 4.16 -25.05
CA ARG A 199 -20.77 3.90 -24.55
C ARG A 199 -20.75 3.15 -23.22
N PRO A 200 -21.82 3.28 -22.42
CA PRO A 200 -22.03 2.45 -21.22
C PRO A 200 -21.96 0.95 -21.53
N GLY A 201 -21.60 0.15 -20.54
CA GLY A 201 -21.57 -1.31 -20.63
C GLY A 201 -20.42 -1.89 -21.45
N PHE A 202 -19.31 -1.17 -21.58
CA PHE A 202 -18.11 -1.55 -22.35
C PHE A 202 -18.39 -1.72 -23.85
N GLU A 203 -19.24 -0.86 -24.40
CA GLU A 203 -19.66 -0.91 -25.79
C GLU A 203 -19.10 0.24 -26.64
N GLY A 204 -19.02 0.02 -27.95
CA GLY A 204 -18.57 1.04 -28.91
C GLY A 204 -17.04 1.11 -29.06
N PRO A 205 -16.53 2.15 -29.72
CA PRO A 205 -15.09 2.42 -29.80
C PRO A 205 -14.45 2.47 -28.42
N CYS A 206 -13.26 1.87 -28.31
CA CYS A 206 -12.50 1.82 -27.07
C CYS A 206 -11.07 2.30 -27.27
N LEU A 207 -10.46 2.78 -26.20
CA LEU A 207 -9.07 3.21 -26.15
C LEU A 207 -8.40 2.58 -24.93
N GLU A 208 -7.32 1.84 -25.16
CA GLU A 208 -6.39 1.44 -24.10
C GLU A 208 -5.49 2.63 -23.77
N ILE A 209 -5.30 2.89 -22.49
CA ILE A 209 -4.58 4.03 -21.95
C ILE A 209 -3.56 3.50 -20.95
N ASP A 210 -2.31 3.92 -21.11
CA ASP A 210 -1.17 3.61 -20.22
C ASP A 210 -0.45 4.88 -19.72
N SER A 211 -0.97 6.06 -20.09
CA SER A 211 -0.45 7.38 -19.70
C SER A 211 -1.59 8.37 -19.44
N ASP A 212 -1.25 9.62 -19.14
CA ASP A 212 -2.21 10.70 -19.02
C ASP A 212 -2.95 10.99 -20.33
N VAL A 213 -4.22 11.39 -20.22
CA VAL A 213 -5.05 11.87 -21.32
C VAL A 213 -5.59 13.24 -20.95
N PHE A 214 -4.95 14.27 -21.51
CA PHE A 214 -5.29 15.68 -21.28
C PHE A 214 -6.70 16.07 -21.72
N GLY A 215 -7.30 15.34 -22.66
CA GLY A 215 -8.64 15.61 -23.15
C GLY A 215 -9.18 14.50 -24.04
N PHE A 216 -10.36 13.97 -23.71
CA PHE A 216 -11.11 13.09 -24.61
C PHE A 216 -11.75 13.87 -25.77
N ARG A 217 -11.74 15.21 -25.71
CA ARG A 217 -12.24 16.11 -26.74
C ARG A 217 -11.16 17.15 -27.05
N GLU A 218 -10.58 17.15 -28.24
CA GLU A 218 -9.92 18.37 -28.75
C GLU A 218 -10.11 18.65 -30.25
N SER A 219 -10.52 19.91 -30.46
CA SER A 219 -10.57 20.80 -31.63
C SER A 219 -11.33 20.39 -32.90
N ASP A 220 -12.44 21.10 -33.13
CA ASP A 220 -12.87 21.45 -34.48
C ASP A 220 -11.70 22.11 -35.25
N GLY A 221 -11.26 21.48 -36.34
CA GLY A 221 -10.66 22.18 -37.48
C GLY A 221 -9.14 22.41 -37.47
N GLY A 222 -8.36 21.34 -37.62
CA GLY A 222 -7.04 21.38 -38.24
C GLY A 222 -7.08 20.72 -39.62
N THR A 223 -7.23 21.51 -40.69
CA THR A 223 -7.18 20.97 -42.06
C THR A 223 -5.74 20.55 -42.37
N SER A 224 -5.43 19.26 -42.35
CA SER A 224 -4.25 18.74 -43.05
C SER A 224 -4.51 18.83 -44.56
N ALA A 225 -3.51 19.26 -45.31
CA ALA A 225 -3.62 19.50 -46.76
C ALA A 225 -3.72 18.23 -47.61
N ASP A 226 -3.74 17.04 -46.99
CA ASP A 226 -3.90 15.76 -47.66
C ASP A 226 -5.05 15.01 -46.99
N GLY A 227 -6.17 14.91 -47.73
CA GLY A 227 -7.44 14.34 -47.27
C GLY A 227 -7.39 12.84 -47.03
N GLU A 228 -6.75 12.42 -45.95
CA GLU A 228 -6.94 11.12 -45.32
C GLU A 228 -7.51 11.33 -43.91
N ASN A 229 -8.73 10.85 -43.70
CA ASN A 229 -9.38 10.81 -42.37
C ASN A 229 -8.62 9.82 -41.48
N LEU A 230 -7.70 10.31 -40.67
CA LEU A 230 -7.15 9.58 -39.53
C LEU A 230 -8.01 9.89 -38.29
N ASP A 231 -8.31 8.88 -37.46
CA ASP A 231 -9.07 8.92 -36.20
C ASP A 231 -10.62 8.89 -36.24
N SER A 232 -11.21 7.91 -36.92
CA SER A 232 -12.59 7.48 -36.61
C SER A 232 -12.71 6.43 -35.48
N SER A 233 -11.58 5.99 -34.90
CA SER A 233 -11.53 4.90 -33.92
C SER A 233 -11.34 5.32 -32.46
N LYS A 234 -11.04 6.60 -32.19
CA LYS A 234 -10.82 7.10 -30.82
C LYS A 234 -12.17 7.52 -30.19
N PRO A 235 -12.48 7.08 -28.95
CA PRO A 235 -13.72 7.45 -28.27
C PRO A 235 -13.76 8.97 -28.04
N ARG A 236 -14.88 9.60 -28.38
CA ARG A 236 -15.10 11.07 -28.27
C ARG A 236 -15.69 11.50 -26.93
N SER A 237 -16.07 10.52 -26.12
CA SER A 237 -16.63 10.67 -24.79
C SER A 237 -16.36 9.39 -24.02
N VAL A 238 -16.45 9.44 -22.70
CA VAL A 238 -16.35 8.27 -21.84
C VAL A 238 -17.73 7.85 -21.39
N GLY A 239 -18.20 6.71 -21.87
CA GLY A 239 -19.45 6.09 -21.47
C GLY A 239 -19.27 4.97 -20.45
N SER A 240 -18.13 4.29 -20.45
CA SER A 240 -17.71 3.31 -19.43
C SER A 240 -16.19 3.15 -19.42
N LEU A 241 -15.62 2.65 -18.32
CA LEU A 241 -14.17 2.47 -18.18
C LEU A 241 -13.80 1.23 -17.36
N LYS A 242 -12.62 0.69 -17.62
CA LYS A 242 -11.99 -0.38 -16.84
C LYS A 242 -10.61 0.09 -16.39
N ILE A 243 -10.35 0.09 -15.10
CA ILE A 243 -8.99 0.27 -14.58
C ILE A 243 -8.41 -1.13 -14.39
N ILE A 244 -7.41 -1.47 -15.19
CA ILE A 244 -6.75 -2.77 -15.18
C ILE A 244 -5.61 -2.79 -14.15
N GLY A 245 -4.89 -1.69 -14.05
CA GLY A 245 -3.75 -1.54 -13.15
C GLY A 245 -3.53 -0.08 -12.78
N GLY A 246 -3.05 0.17 -11.57
CA GLY A 246 -2.77 1.52 -11.10
C GLY A 246 -3.94 2.18 -10.38
N LEU A 247 -3.65 3.30 -9.72
CA LEU A 247 -4.64 4.24 -9.22
C LEU A 247 -4.72 5.39 -10.21
N TRP A 248 -5.93 5.78 -10.61
CA TRP A 248 -6.16 6.82 -11.61
C TRP A 248 -7.04 7.93 -11.04
N VAL A 249 -6.88 9.14 -11.58
CA VAL A 249 -7.76 10.27 -11.29
C VAL A 249 -8.40 10.71 -12.58
N GLY A 250 -9.73 10.70 -12.58
CA GLY A 250 -10.54 11.29 -13.61
C GLY A 250 -10.94 12.71 -13.27
N TYR A 251 -11.13 13.55 -14.28
CA TYR A 251 -11.46 14.96 -14.12
C TYR A 251 -12.67 15.35 -14.98
N SER A 252 -13.52 16.20 -14.43
CA SER A 252 -14.71 16.69 -15.14
C SER A 252 -14.39 17.68 -16.26
N GLU A 253 -13.20 18.30 -16.26
CA GLU A 253 -12.71 19.18 -17.32
C GLU A 253 -11.42 18.66 -18.00
N PRO A 254 -11.09 19.13 -19.22
CA PRO A 254 -9.80 18.86 -19.84
C PRO A 254 -8.65 19.49 -19.04
N GLY A 255 -7.45 18.93 -19.18
CA GLY A 255 -6.24 19.45 -18.55
C GLY A 255 -6.12 19.17 -17.05
N PHE A 256 -6.79 18.12 -16.57
CA PHE A 256 -6.78 17.71 -15.16
C PHE A 256 -7.40 18.74 -14.22
N GLU A 257 -8.45 19.41 -14.70
CA GLU A 257 -9.17 20.47 -14.00
C GLU A 257 -10.58 20.02 -13.59
N GLY A 258 -11.20 20.77 -12.68
CA GLY A 258 -12.58 20.51 -12.24
C GLY A 258 -12.67 19.40 -11.19
N GLN A 259 -13.83 18.74 -11.14
CA GLN A 259 -14.12 17.74 -10.10
C GLN A 259 -13.26 16.49 -10.32
N GLN A 260 -12.64 16.01 -9.24
CA GLN A 260 -11.81 14.81 -9.25
C GLN A 260 -12.64 13.56 -8.97
N HIS A 261 -12.33 12.50 -9.70
CA HIS A 261 -12.92 11.17 -9.55
C HIS A 261 -11.79 10.17 -9.31
N ILE A 262 -11.70 9.62 -8.11
CA ILE A 262 -10.69 8.61 -7.77
C ILE A 262 -11.13 7.26 -8.35
N LEU A 263 -10.31 6.70 -9.23
CA LEU A 263 -10.59 5.48 -10.00
C LEU A 263 -9.59 4.38 -9.62
N GLU A 264 -10.06 3.43 -8.81
CA GLU A 264 -9.30 2.24 -8.42
C GLU A 264 -9.42 1.11 -9.47
N GLU A 265 -8.56 0.09 -9.39
CA GLU A 265 -8.71 -1.14 -10.19
C GLU A 265 -10.14 -1.69 -10.09
N GLY A 266 -10.77 -1.89 -11.24
CA GLY A 266 -12.17 -2.30 -11.32
C GLY A 266 -12.86 -1.98 -12.63
N GLU A 267 -14.12 -2.41 -12.70
CA GLU A 267 -15.02 -2.20 -13.83
C GLU A 267 -16.07 -1.14 -13.50
N TYR A 268 -16.24 -0.16 -14.39
CA TYR A 268 -17.17 0.96 -14.24
C TYR A 268 -18.07 1.04 -15.49
N LEU A 269 -19.34 0.63 -15.33
CA LEU A 269 -20.27 0.40 -16.44
C LEU A 269 -20.88 1.68 -17.00
N ASP A 270 -20.99 2.74 -16.19
CA ASP A 270 -21.48 4.04 -16.61
C ASP A 270 -21.01 5.16 -15.67
N SER A 271 -21.32 6.41 -16.02
CA SER A 271 -20.87 7.58 -15.27
C SER A 271 -21.40 7.66 -13.84
N SER A 272 -22.48 6.96 -13.51
CA SER A 272 -22.93 6.89 -12.11
C SER A 272 -21.97 6.09 -11.24
N ASN A 273 -21.16 5.19 -11.82
CA ASN A 273 -20.20 4.38 -11.06
C ASN A 273 -18.94 5.12 -10.62
N TRP A 274 -18.69 6.36 -11.08
CA TRP A 274 -17.55 7.17 -10.62
C TRP A 274 -17.97 8.54 -10.07
N GLY A 275 -19.26 8.77 -9.73
CA GLY A 275 -19.74 10.03 -9.13
C GLY A 275 -20.55 10.95 -10.04
N GLY A 276 -21.27 10.38 -11.00
CA GLY A 276 -21.82 11.12 -12.14
C GLY A 276 -22.93 12.15 -11.85
N SER A 277 -22.63 13.39 -12.24
CA SER A 277 -23.48 14.20 -13.15
C SER A 277 -22.72 14.78 -14.35
N GLU A 278 -21.38 14.77 -14.35
CA GLU A 278 -20.54 15.38 -15.38
C GLU A 278 -19.79 14.34 -16.23
N GLN A 279 -19.34 14.74 -17.43
CA GLN A 279 -18.56 13.87 -18.31
C GLN A 279 -17.12 13.77 -17.81
N LEU A 280 -16.54 12.58 -17.86
CA LEU A 280 -15.11 12.41 -17.68
C LEU A 280 -14.39 12.96 -18.92
N LEU A 281 -13.64 14.06 -18.78
CA LEU A 281 -13.02 14.78 -19.89
C LEU A 281 -11.49 14.65 -19.93
N SER A 282 -10.83 14.43 -18.80
CA SER A 282 -9.41 14.03 -18.74
C SER A 282 -9.18 12.98 -17.67
N ILE A 283 -8.07 12.24 -17.77
CA ILE A 283 -7.70 11.19 -16.80
C ILE A 283 -6.18 11.06 -16.73
N GLN A 284 -5.62 10.82 -15.54
CA GLN A 284 -4.19 10.53 -15.38
C GLN A 284 -3.93 9.42 -14.35
N PRO A 285 -2.87 8.63 -14.52
CA PRO A 285 -2.42 7.71 -13.49
C PRO A 285 -1.71 8.46 -12.36
N ILE A 286 -1.89 8.02 -11.13
CA ILE A 286 -1.15 8.50 -9.96
C ILE A 286 0.19 7.76 -9.92
N LEU A 287 1.28 8.52 -10.04
CA LEU A 287 2.64 8.00 -10.12
C LEU A 287 3.45 8.52 -8.93
N SER A 288 3.09 8.07 -7.74
CA SER A 288 3.75 8.47 -6.49
C SER A 288 4.31 7.29 -5.72
N ASP A 289 5.25 7.58 -4.81
CA ASP A 289 5.57 6.64 -3.74
C ASP A 289 4.39 6.61 -2.76
N PHE A 290 3.96 5.42 -2.37
CA PHE A 290 2.91 5.22 -1.36
C PHE A 290 3.53 4.87 0.01
N PHE A 291 4.81 5.19 0.18
CA PHE A 291 5.59 4.90 1.37
C PHE A 291 5.58 6.10 2.31
N SER A 292 5.64 5.83 3.62
CA SER A 292 5.89 6.84 4.66
C SER A 292 5.02 8.10 4.51
N PRO A 293 3.68 8.00 4.46
CA PRO A 293 2.84 9.14 4.11
C PRO A 293 3.02 10.28 5.11
N HIS A 294 3.32 11.48 4.61
CA HIS A 294 3.51 12.68 5.40
C HIS A 294 2.91 13.88 4.68
N LEU A 295 1.90 14.48 5.31
CA LEU A 295 1.17 15.63 4.81
C LEU A 295 1.24 16.77 5.83
N LYS A 296 1.69 17.94 5.42
CA LYS A 296 1.67 19.14 6.24
C LYS A 296 0.65 20.14 5.69
N MET A 297 -0.25 20.60 6.55
CA MET A 297 -1.31 21.55 6.17
C MET A 297 -1.18 22.86 6.92
N PHE A 298 -1.48 23.95 6.24
CA PHE A 298 -1.37 25.31 6.76
C PHE A 298 -2.70 26.05 6.66
N ARG A 299 -3.06 26.77 7.72
CA ARG A 299 -4.26 27.61 7.75
C ARG A 299 -4.12 28.89 6.91
N ASP A 300 -2.89 29.24 6.58
CA ASP A 300 -2.52 30.38 5.73
C ASP A 300 -2.07 29.91 4.33
N ARG A 301 -2.08 30.82 3.35
CA ARG A 301 -1.51 30.56 2.01
C ARG A 301 0.01 30.59 2.06
N GLU A 302 0.65 30.06 1.01
CA GLU A 302 2.11 30.16 0.80
C GLU A 302 2.94 29.59 1.97
N PHE A 303 2.47 28.52 2.60
CA PHE A 303 3.26 27.71 3.55
C PHE A 303 3.81 28.50 4.74
N ASN A 304 3.00 29.40 5.33
CA ASN A 304 3.44 30.22 6.46
C ASN A 304 3.72 29.38 7.72
N GLU A 305 4.98 29.01 7.90
CA GLU A 305 5.50 28.26 9.07
C GLU A 305 5.25 28.94 10.42
N GLN A 306 5.10 30.27 10.45
CA GLN A 306 4.80 31.01 11.68
C GLN A 306 3.31 31.00 12.03
N GLY A 307 2.46 30.57 11.08
CA GLY A 307 1.01 30.41 11.23
C GLY A 307 0.62 29.07 11.86
N VAL A 308 -0.69 28.81 11.95
CA VAL A 308 -1.21 27.53 12.43
C VAL A 308 -1.01 26.46 11.35
N ASN A 309 -0.29 25.40 11.67
CA ASN A 309 -0.03 24.25 10.80
C ASN A 309 -0.20 22.92 11.56
N ILE A 310 -0.29 21.81 10.81
CA ILE A 310 -0.38 20.45 11.35
C ILE A 310 0.32 19.46 10.41
N ASP A 311 1.04 18.51 10.99
CA ASP A 311 1.63 17.36 10.30
C ASP A 311 0.78 16.11 10.53
N LEU A 312 0.42 15.44 9.44
CA LEU A 312 -0.36 14.21 9.42
C LEU A 312 0.50 13.07 8.84
N THR A 313 0.52 11.95 9.55
CA THR A 313 1.15 10.69 9.11
C THR A 313 0.21 9.49 9.16
N VAL A 314 -1.02 9.71 9.65
CA VAL A 314 -2.07 8.70 9.82
C VAL A 314 -3.42 9.31 9.41
N PRO A 315 -4.45 8.49 9.13
CA PRO A 315 -5.79 8.99 8.87
C PRO A 315 -6.33 9.86 10.02
N VAL A 316 -6.98 10.97 9.66
CA VAL A 316 -7.70 11.87 10.57
C VAL A 316 -9.16 11.96 10.15
N VAL A 317 -10.03 11.38 10.98
CA VAL A 317 -11.47 11.28 10.73
C VAL A 317 -12.18 12.62 10.92
N ASN A 318 -11.68 13.49 11.81
CA ASN A 318 -12.24 14.80 12.04
C ASN A 318 -11.15 15.81 12.43
N MET A 319 -10.95 16.82 11.59
CA MET A 319 -9.92 17.85 11.79
C MET A 319 -10.20 18.78 12.97
N GLU A 320 -11.46 18.92 13.43
CA GLU A 320 -11.79 19.69 14.63
C GLU A 320 -11.15 19.09 15.89
N ASP A 321 -11.03 17.76 15.96
CA ASP A 321 -10.50 17.04 17.13
C ASP A 321 -8.98 17.23 17.31
N THR A 322 -8.29 17.64 16.25
CA THR A 322 -6.84 17.91 16.26
C THR A 322 -6.48 19.29 16.81
N GLY A 323 -7.46 20.19 16.97
CA GLY A 323 -7.24 21.60 17.29
C GLY A 323 -6.75 22.47 16.13
N TYR A 324 -6.42 21.88 14.97
CA TYR A 324 -6.10 22.61 13.74
C TYR A 324 -7.37 23.18 13.07
N GLY A 325 -8.54 22.54 13.24
CA GLY A 325 -9.81 22.96 12.66
C GLY A 325 -9.93 22.64 11.17
N THR A 326 -11.05 23.01 10.54
CA THR A 326 -11.35 22.59 9.15
C THR A 326 -10.80 23.48 8.05
N LYS A 327 -10.16 24.61 8.39
CA LYS A 327 -9.70 25.60 7.41
C LYS A 327 -8.25 25.33 6.98
N THR A 328 -8.06 25.00 5.71
CA THR A 328 -6.73 24.78 5.08
C THR A 328 -6.57 25.66 3.84
N GLN A 329 -5.46 26.37 3.74
CA GLN A 329 -5.18 27.33 2.67
C GLN A 329 -3.92 27.00 1.88
N SER A 330 -2.97 26.23 2.42
CA SER A 330 -1.88 25.66 1.65
C SER A 330 -1.48 24.30 2.23
N ILE A 331 -0.87 23.46 1.39
CA ILE A 331 -0.57 22.06 1.69
C ILE A 331 0.80 21.71 1.12
N ASP A 332 1.66 21.15 1.96
CA ASP A 332 2.91 20.53 1.56
C ASP A 332 2.79 19.01 1.74
N VAL A 333 2.72 18.29 0.63
CA VAL A 333 2.73 16.82 0.63
C VAL A 333 4.19 16.39 0.53
N ILE A 334 4.78 16.03 1.67
CA ILE A 334 6.19 15.68 1.79
C ILE A 334 6.46 14.30 1.16
N SER A 335 5.58 13.34 1.42
CA SER A 335 5.64 11.95 0.91
C SER A 335 4.27 11.26 0.96
N GLY A 336 4.11 10.21 0.14
CA GLY A 336 2.84 9.51 0.02
C GLY A 336 1.81 10.23 -0.85
N VAL A 337 0.66 9.59 -1.00
CA VAL A 337 -0.54 10.15 -1.64
C VAL A 337 -1.62 10.28 -0.56
N TRP A 338 -2.33 11.39 -0.56
CA TRP A 338 -3.39 11.67 0.42
C TRP A 338 -4.71 11.98 -0.26
N VAL A 339 -5.80 11.55 0.36
CA VAL A 339 -7.16 11.94 -0.01
C VAL A 339 -7.70 12.86 1.07
N LEU A 340 -8.05 14.08 0.66
CA LEU A 340 -8.63 15.13 1.49
C LEU A 340 -10.12 15.18 1.25
N PHE A 341 -10.87 15.50 2.30
CA PHE A 341 -12.33 15.51 2.26
C PHE A 341 -12.89 16.81 2.84
N GLU A 342 -13.89 17.37 2.18
CA GLU A 342 -14.53 18.61 2.62
C GLU A 342 -15.27 18.46 3.96
N GLU A 343 -15.81 17.28 4.25
CA GLU A 343 -16.57 16.97 5.47
C GLU A 343 -15.84 15.93 6.36
N PRO A 344 -16.17 15.88 7.67
CA PRO A 344 -15.66 14.83 8.57
C PRO A 344 -16.06 13.43 8.10
N ASP A 345 -15.49 12.41 8.73
CA ASP A 345 -15.78 10.99 8.45
C ASP A 345 -15.46 10.58 7.01
N PHE A 346 -14.52 11.29 6.38
CA PHE A 346 -14.08 11.08 5.00
C PHE A 346 -15.20 11.33 3.99
N CYS A 347 -16.00 12.37 4.16
CA CYS A 347 -17.21 12.61 3.36
C CYS A 347 -17.15 13.90 2.54
N GLY A 348 -18.11 14.05 1.62
CA GLY A 348 -18.19 15.21 0.74
C GLY A 348 -17.25 15.11 -0.45
N GLU A 349 -16.96 16.26 -1.06
CA GLU A 349 -16.00 16.35 -2.15
C GLU A 349 -14.62 15.88 -1.70
N ALA A 350 -13.96 15.14 -2.57
CA ALA A 350 -12.67 14.56 -2.30
C ALA A 350 -11.62 15.01 -3.30
N TYR A 351 -10.41 15.21 -2.77
CA TYR A 351 -9.29 15.73 -3.51
C TYR A 351 -8.09 14.84 -3.25
N ILE A 352 -7.51 14.28 -4.30
CA ILE A 352 -6.25 13.58 -4.17
C ILE A 352 -5.10 14.57 -4.29
N VAL A 353 -4.14 14.46 -3.40
CA VAL A 353 -2.92 15.26 -3.41
C VAL A 353 -1.72 14.33 -3.40
N GLU A 354 -0.84 14.55 -4.35
CA GLU A 354 0.42 13.84 -4.52
C GLU A 354 1.56 14.69 -3.98
N ARG A 355 2.75 14.11 -3.87
CA ARG A 355 3.94 14.81 -3.41
C ARG A 355 4.14 16.14 -4.15
N GLY A 356 4.16 17.25 -3.40
CA GLY A 356 4.22 18.59 -3.97
C GLY A 356 3.73 19.70 -3.04
N LEU A 357 3.95 20.94 -3.51
CA LEU A 357 3.56 22.17 -2.82
C LEU A 357 2.31 22.76 -3.46
N TYR A 358 1.25 22.90 -2.68
CA TYR A 358 -0.02 23.50 -3.07
C TYR A 358 -0.25 24.81 -2.29
N GLY A 359 -0.10 25.96 -2.94
CA GLY A 359 -0.08 27.28 -2.31
C GLY A 359 -1.47 27.83 -1.98
N CYS A 360 -2.51 27.32 -2.63
CA CYS A 360 -3.90 27.71 -2.44
C CYS A 360 -4.89 26.55 -2.70
N PRO A 361 -6.14 26.61 -2.19
CA PRO A 361 -7.13 25.54 -2.39
C PRO A 361 -7.42 25.17 -3.83
N GLU A 362 -7.31 26.16 -4.71
CA GLU A 362 -7.49 25.97 -6.14
C GLU A 362 -6.43 25.02 -6.73
N ASP A 363 -5.22 24.95 -6.16
CA ASP A 363 -4.13 24.09 -6.66
C ASP A 363 -4.42 22.60 -6.48
N TRP A 364 -5.26 22.20 -5.51
CA TRP A 364 -5.72 20.81 -5.36
C TRP A 364 -7.17 20.61 -5.85
N GLY A 365 -7.72 21.59 -6.58
CA GLY A 365 -9.05 21.50 -7.19
C GLY A 365 -10.21 21.84 -6.25
N ALA A 366 -9.97 22.36 -5.04
CA ALA A 366 -11.02 22.72 -4.11
C ALA A 366 -11.56 24.15 -4.37
N LEU A 367 -12.90 24.29 -4.33
CA LEU A 367 -13.57 25.59 -4.43
C LEU A 367 -13.58 26.36 -3.10
N GLN A 368 -13.37 25.66 -1.98
CA GLN A 368 -13.37 26.21 -0.64
C GLN A 368 -12.14 25.72 0.14
N PRO A 369 -11.60 26.55 1.05
CA PRO A 369 -10.43 26.19 1.87
C PRO A 369 -10.83 25.28 3.04
N ARG A 370 -11.61 24.23 2.77
CA ARG A 370 -12.21 23.38 3.79
C ARG A 370 -11.72 21.95 3.61
N VAL A 371 -11.02 21.46 4.63
CA VAL A 371 -10.58 20.07 4.76
C VAL A 371 -10.97 19.64 6.17
N ALA A 372 -11.96 18.75 6.28
CA ALA A 372 -12.50 18.31 7.56
C ALA A 372 -12.14 16.87 7.92
N SER A 373 -11.62 16.10 6.96
CA SER A 373 -10.94 14.84 7.22
C SER A 373 -9.91 14.55 6.13
N ALA A 374 -8.92 13.70 6.43
CA ALA A 374 -7.84 13.36 5.52
C ALA A 374 -7.33 11.94 5.78
N MET A 375 -6.99 11.19 4.74
CA MET A 375 -6.37 9.87 4.90
C MET A 375 -5.26 9.63 3.85
N PRO A 376 -4.19 8.90 4.20
CA PRO A 376 -3.23 8.46 3.21
C PRO A 376 -3.82 7.33 2.35
N VAL A 377 -3.39 7.27 1.09
CA VAL A 377 -3.51 6.07 0.26
C VAL A 377 -2.41 5.11 0.66
N VAL A 378 -2.78 3.92 1.11
CA VAL A 378 -1.84 2.96 1.67
C VAL A 378 -1.56 1.88 0.62
N LEU A 379 -0.29 1.62 0.37
CA LEU A 379 0.14 0.52 -0.50
C LEU A 379 0.08 -0.80 0.26
N VAL A 380 -0.73 -1.73 -0.24
CA VAL A 380 -0.63 -3.12 0.15
C VAL A 380 0.68 -3.66 -0.39
N ARG A 381 1.53 -4.18 0.49
CA ARG A 381 2.85 -4.71 0.10
C ARG A 381 2.81 -6.20 -0.16
N VAL A 382 1.97 -6.96 0.56
CA VAL A 382 1.80 -8.41 0.38
C VAL A 382 0.33 -8.78 0.48
N GLN A 383 -0.12 -9.69 -0.39
CA GLN A 383 -1.40 -10.37 -0.30
C GLN A 383 -1.19 -11.86 -0.08
N LEU A 384 -1.67 -12.38 1.03
CA LEU A 384 -1.67 -13.81 1.35
C LEU A 384 -3.04 -14.39 1.03
N PHE A 385 -3.08 -15.60 0.49
CA PHE A 385 -4.28 -16.28 0.06
C PHE A 385 -4.38 -17.64 0.77
N SER A 386 -5.57 -17.99 1.24
CA SER A 386 -5.77 -19.26 1.95
C SER A 386 -5.76 -20.49 1.04
N GLU A 387 -5.90 -20.30 -0.27
CA GLU A 387 -5.86 -21.37 -1.26
C GLU A 387 -4.79 -21.14 -2.34
N PRO A 388 -4.32 -22.19 -3.03
CA PRO A 388 -3.46 -22.06 -4.20
C PRO A 388 -4.14 -21.28 -5.34
N GLY A 389 -3.34 -20.69 -6.23
CA GLY A 389 -3.86 -19.98 -7.40
C GLY A 389 -4.53 -18.64 -7.09
N PHE A 390 -4.16 -18.01 -5.96
CA PHE A 390 -4.67 -16.72 -5.51
C PHE A 390 -6.17 -16.74 -5.20
N GLN A 391 -6.64 -17.84 -4.61
CA GLN A 391 -8.05 -18.08 -4.28
C GLN A 391 -8.30 -18.07 -2.77
N GLY A 392 -9.58 -18.09 -2.38
CA GLY A 392 -10.01 -18.14 -0.99
C GLY A 392 -9.97 -16.80 -0.24
N SER A 393 -9.81 -16.87 1.08
CA SER A 393 -9.67 -15.71 1.94
C SER A 393 -8.34 -15.00 1.68
N VAL A 394 -8.35 -13.67 1.75
CA VAL A 394 -7.19 -12.83 1.45
C VAL A 394 -6.84 -12.01 2.67
N LEU A 395 -5.56 -12.00 3.02
CA LEU A 395 -5.00 -11.14 4.04
C LEU A 395 -4.00 -10.19 3.37
N ALA A 396 -4.32 -8.90 3.35
CA ALA A 396 -3.44 -7.85 2.87
C ALA A 396 -2.55 -7.37 4.03
N LEU A 397 -1.25 -7.33 3.80
CA LEU A 397 -0.23 -6.87 4.75
C LEU A 397 0.46 -5.61 4.20
N GLU A 398 0.58 -4.63 5.07
CA GLU A 398 1.30 -3.37 4.84
C GLU A 398 2.71 -3.45 5.45
N ASP A 399 2.82 -4.04 6.64
CA ASP A 399 4.06 -4.27 7.39
C ASP A 399 4.16 -5.69 7.94
N GLY A 400 5.24 -5.97 8.67
CA GLY A 400 5.51 -7.28 9.26
C GLY A 400 4.44 -7.74 10.25
N VAL A 401 4.18 -9.06 10.24
CA VAL A 401 3.22 -9.73 11.10
C VAL A 401 3.92 -10.85 11.87
N ALA A 402 4.00 -10.72 13.20
CA ALA A 402 4.65 -11.70 14.08
C ALA A 402 3.81 -12.99 14.26
N SER A 403 2.50 -12.92 14.08
CA SER A 403 1.64 -14.12 14.02
C SER A 403 0.44 -13.84 13.14
N LEU A 404 0.22 -14.69 12.15
CA LEU A 404 -1.04 -14.71 11.40
C LEU A 404 -2.21 -15.01 12.36
N GLN A 405 -3.39 -14.45 12.05
CA GLN A 405 -4.60 -14.61 12.86
C GLN A 405 -4.96 -16.10 13.02
N ASP A 406 -5.54 -16.46 14.17
CA ASP A 406 -5.95 -17.83 14.48
C ASP A 406 -6.82 -18.42 13.35
N GLY A 407 -6.27 -19.41 12.64
CA GLY A 407 -6.97 -20.15 11.58
C GLY A 407 -6.64 -19.75 10.13
N PHE A 408 -5.91 -18.66 9.88
CA PHE A 408 -5.49 -18.31 8.52
C PHE A 408 -4.27 -19.15 8.10
N SER A 409 -4.42 -19.96 7.06
CA SER A 409 -3.33 -20.79 6.51
C SER A 409 -2.93 -20.29 5.13
N VAL A 410 -1.69 -19.83 4.98
CA VAL A 410 -1.18 -19.35 3.67
C VAL A 410 -1.01 -20.54 2.72
N ALA A 411 -1.55 -20.41 1.51
CA ALA A 411 -1.38 -21.39 0.43
C ALA A 411 -0.86 -20.77 -0.88
N SER A 412 -1.16 -19.51 -1.17
CA SER A 412 -0.52 -18.72 -2.23
C SER A 412 -0.29 -17.27 -1.78
N CYS A 413 0.56 -16.53 -2.49
CA CYS A 413 0.98 -15.18 -2.09
C CYS A 413 1.27 -14.30 -3.32
N LYS A 414 0.97 -13.01 -3.23
CA LYS A 414 1.50 -11.99 -4.13
C LYS A 414 2.29 -10.98 -3.31
N VAL A 415 3.57 -10.82 -3.62
CA VAL A 415 4.38 -9.73 -3.09
C VAL A 415 4.30 -8.60 -4.10
N LEU A 416 3.64 -7.52 -3.70
CA LEU A 416 3.37 -6.36 -4.54
C LEU A 416 4.55 -5.38 -4.47
N ALA A 417 5.14 -5.19 -3.29
CA ALA A 417 6.26 -4.28 -3.10
C ALA A 417 7.31 -4.78 -2.10
N GLY A 418 8.57 -4.62 -2.48
CA GLY A 418 9.74 -4.94 -1.67
C GLY A 418 10.05 -6.44 -1.60
N SER A 419 11.03 -6.77 -0.75
CA SER A 419 11.41 -8.15 -0.45
C SER A 419 10.97 -8.51 0.96
N TRP A 420 10.46 -9.72 1.14
CA TRP A 420 9.89 -10.18 2.41
C TRP A 420 10.53 -11.48 2.87
N LEU A 421 10.67 -11.63 4.18
CA LEU A 421 11.03 -12.87 4.84
C LEU A 421 9.78 -13.51 5.42
N ALA A 422 9.41 -14.68 4.91
CA ALA A 422 8.37 -15.50 5.49
C ALA A 422 8.98 -16.60 6.36
N PHE A 423 8.28 -16.95 7.45
CA PHE A 423 8.75 -17.91 8.45
C PHE A 423 7.74 -19.02 8.67
N ASP A 424 8.23 -20.24 8.90
CA ASP A 424 7.37 -21.37 9.28
C ASP A 424 6.94 -21.39 10.76
N GLY A 425 7.53 -20.53 11.59
CA GLY A 425 7.16 -20.28 12.98
C GLY A 425 6.51 -18.90 13.21
N GLN A 426 5.89 -18.75 14.38
CA GLN A 426 5.48 -17.44 14.90
C GLN A 426 6.69 -16.65 15.40
N ASP A 427 6.51 -15.35 15.62
CA ASP A 427 7.52 -14.41 16.12
C ASP A 427 8.83 -14.45 15.32
N PHE A 428 8.71 -14.56 13.99
CA PHE A 428 9.84 -14.59 13.05
C PHE A 428 10.84 -15.73 13.31
N ALA A 429 10.33 -16.85 13.84
CA ALA A 429 11.13 -18.01 14.20
C ALA A 429 11.06 -19.12 13.15
N GLY A 430 12.05 -20.00 13.16
CA GLY A 430 12.07 -21.20 12.33
C GLY A 430 12.75 -20.99 10.98
N ARG A 431 12.26 -21.68 9.95
CA ARG A 431 12.84 -21.62 8.60
C ARG A 431 12.38 -20.39 7.86
N THR A 432 13.29 -19.83 7.09
CA THR A 432 13.09 -18.61 6.31
C THR A 432 12.84 -18.90 4.83
N TYR A 433 11.97 -18.10 4.23
CA TYR A 433 11.68 -18.10 2.81
C TYR A 433 11.76 -16.66 2.31
N VAL A 434 12.61 -16.40 1.32
CA VAL A 434 12.76 -15.06 0.74
C VAL A 434 11.74 -14.92 -0.38
N LEU A 435 10.82 -13.96 -0.24
CA LEU A 435 9.79 -13.64 -1.21
C LEU A 435 10.09 -12.27 -1.80
N GLU A 436 10.65 -12.26 -3.01
CA GLU A 436 10.80 -11.05 -3.82
C GLU A 436 9.45 -10.70 -4.48
N GLU A 437 9.32 -9.47 -5.01
CA GLU A 437 8.14 -9.05 -5.76
C GLU A 437 7.75 -10.06 -6.86
N GLY A 438 6.48 -10.43 -6.89
CA GLY A 438 6.00 -11.48 -7.77
C GLY A 438 4.77 -12.21 -7.27
N SER A 439 4.32 -13.16 -8.09
CA SER A 439 3.15 -14.00 -7.83
C SER A 439 3.56 -15.45 -7.57
N TYR A 440 3.25 -15.94 -6.37
CA TYR A 440 3.56 -17.28 -5.88
C TYR A 440 2.28 -18.10 -5.79
N SER A 441 1.98 -18.85 -6.85
CA SER A 441 0.71 -19.58 -7.00
C SER A 441 0.51 -20.72 -6.01
N ASP A 442 1.57 -21.20 -5.36
CA ASP A 442 1.49 -22.18 -4.29
C ASP A 442 2.67 -22.06 -3.31
N LEU A 443 2.63 -22.80 -2.20
CA LEU A 443 3.73 -22.89 -1.23
C LEU A 443 5.05 -23.36 -1.86
N LYS A 444 5.03 -24.22 -2.87
CA LYS A 444 6.28 -24.67 -3.51
C LYS A 444 6.94 -23.55 -4.29
N ALA A 445 6.16 -22.67 -4.92
CA ALA A 445 6.65 -21.47 -5.57
C ALA A 445 7.34 -20.54 -4.56
N MET A 446 6.84 -20.48 -3.31
CA MET A 446 7.47 -19.76 -2.19
C MET A 446 8.74 -20.44 -1.64
N GLY A 447 9.14 -21.61 -2.16
CA GLY A 447 10.25 -22.40 -1.64
C GLY A 447 9.89 -23.35 -0.49
N CYS A 448 8.61 -23.40 -0.09
CA CYS A 448 8.08 -24.34 0.91
C CYS A 448 7.92 -25.74 0.29
N VAL A 449 9.04 -26.45 0.13
CA VAL A 449 9.09 -27.77 -0.55
C VAL A 449 8.69 -28.96 0.34
N GLN A 450 8.45 -28.75 1.64
CA GLN A 450 8.16 -29.84 2.58
C GLN A 450 6.65 -30.07 2.72
N ALA A 451 6.26 -31.31 3.01
CA ALA A 451 4.85 -31.71 3.04
C ALA A 451 3.99 -31.01 4.11
N ASN A 452 4.62 -30.49 5.17
CA ASN A 452 3.96 -29.80 6.28
C ASN A 452 4.43 -28.34 6.41
N SER A 453 4.93 -27.74 5.33
CA SER A 453 5.31 -26.33 5.37
C SER A 453 4.08 -25.44 5.56
N SER A 454 4.16 -24.54 6.52
CA SER A 454 3.23 -23.44 6.74
C SER A 454 4.02 -22.14 6.78
N ILE A 455 3.36 -21.02 6.54
CA ILE A 455 3.90 -19.69 6.83
C ILE A 455 3.06 -19.14 7.98
N LEU A 456 3.70 -18.71 9.06
CA LEU A 456 3.04 -18.25 10.29
C LEU A 456 3.40 -16.81 10.68
N SER A 457 4.53 -16.29 10.18
CA SER A 457 4.91 -14.88 10.32
C SER A 457 5.67 -14.39 9.10
N LEU A 458 5.64 -13.08 8.85
CA LEU A 458 6.34 -12.43 7.74
C LEU A 458 6.86 -11.06 8.15
N GLU A 459 8.04 -10.67 7.68
CA GLU A 459 8.56 -9.30 7.89
C GLU A 459 9.18 -8.73 6.59
N PRO A 460 9.15 -7.40 6.40
CA PRO A 460 9.88 -6.77 5.31
C PRO A 460 11.40 -6.93 5.52
N VAL A 461 12.13 -7.19 4.44
CA VAL A 461 13.59 -7.22 4.45
C VAL A 461 14.11 -5.78 4.46
N GLY A 462 14.92 -5.44 5.46
CA GLY A 462 15.59 -4.14 5.53
C GLY A 462 16.62 -3.91 4.42
N PHE A 463 17.24 -2.74 4.42
CA PHE A 463 18.20 -2.34 3.40
C PHE A 463 19.65 -2.55 3.85
N GLU A 464 20.47 -2.99 2.91
CA GLU A 464 21.92 -3.04 3.01
C GLU A 464 22.54 -2.14 1.92
N PHE A 465 23.53 -1.32 2.28
CA PHE A 465 24.16 -0.34 1.39
C PHE A 465 25.65 -0.66 1.22
N SER A 466 25.94 -1.86 0.75
CA SER A 466 27.31 -2.32 0.48
C SER A 466 27.34 -3.18 -0.78
N LEU A 467 28.49 -3.24 -1.44
CA LEU A 467 28.66 -4.13 -2.58
C LEU A 467 28.64 -5.59 -2.12
N PRO A 468 28.01 -6.50 -2.88
CA PRO A 468 27.94 -7.90 -2.50
C PRO A 468 29.34 -8.52 -2.45
N SER A 469 29.72 -9.05 -1.28
CA SER A 469 30.93 -9.84 -1.08
C SER A 469 30.71 -10.88 0.02
N ILE A 470 30.90 -12.15 -0.32
CA ILE A 470 30.86 -13.27 0.62
C ILE A 470 32.13 -14.10 0.52
N THR A 471 32.75 -14.36 1.66
CA THR A 471 33.90 -15.26 1.80
C THR A 471 33.46 -16.57 2.43
N LEU A 472 33.67 -17.66 1.69
CA LEU A 472 33.36 -19.03 2.10
C LEU A 472 34.60 -19.71 2.64
N PHE A 473 34.50 -20.40 3.78
CA PHE A 473 35.61 -21.09 4.43
C PHE A 473 35.35 -22.60 4.55
N GLU A 474 36.40 -23.38 4.30
CA GLU A 474 36.33 -24.85 4.34
C GLU A 474 36.12 -25.43 5.75
N ARG A 475 36.50 -24.68 6.80
CA ARG A 475 36.44 -25.14 8.21
C ARG A 475 35.69 -24.15 9.09
N CYS A 476 35.13 -24.61 10.21
CA CYS A 476 34.51 -23.74 11.22
C CYS A 476 35.50 -22.70 11.78
N GLY A 477 34.94 -21.55 12.18
CA GLY A 477 35.65 -20.42 12.78
C GLY A 477 36.47 -19.60 11.79
N LEU A 478 36.02 -19.49 10.53
CA LEU A 478 36.65 -18.68 9.47
C LEU A 478 38.08 -19.13 9.13
N ARG A 479 38.27 -20.45 9.00
CA ARG A 479 39.60 -21.08 8.79
C ARG A 479 39.64 -21.96 7.55
N GLY A 480 40.86 -22.28 7.12
CA GLY A 480 41.12 -23.18 6.00
C GLY A 480 41.15 -22.46 4.66
N LYS A 481 40.90 -23.19 3.57
CA LYS A 481 40.79 -22.60 2.25
C LYS A 481 39.61 -21.62 2.24
N ARG A 482 39.85 -20.43 1.66
CA ARG A 482 38.81 -19.41 1.47
C ARG A 482 38.55 -19.14 0.00
N VAL A 483 37.31 -18.81 -0.32
CA VAL A 483 36.86 -18.43 -1.67
C VAL A 483 35.96 -17.21 -1.52
N ILE A 484 36.26 -16.16 -2.27
CA ILE A 484 35.50 -14.90 -2.25
C ILE A 484 34.60 -14.90 -3.49
N LEU A 485 33.33 -14.56 -3.29
CA LEU A 485 32.34 -14.40 -4.35
C LEU A 485 31.70 -13.02 -4.24
N THR A 486 31.62 -12.31 -5.36
CA THR A 486 30.92 -11.02 -5.50
C THR A 486 29.57 -11.16 -6.21
N ASP A 487 29.37 -12.30 -6.86
CA ASP A 487 28.20 -12.58 -7.69
C ASP A 487 27.60 -13.95 -7.35
N GLY A 488 26.36 -14.16 -7.79
CA GLY A 488 25.66 -15.42 -7.56
C GLY A 488 26.25 -16.60 -8.33
N THR A 489 26.11 -17.79 -7.74
CA THR A 489 26.43 -19.06 -8.39
C THR A 489 25.30 -20.06 -8.27
N VAL A 490 24.90 -20.60 -9.43
CA VAL A 490 23.92 -21.69 -9.53
C VAL A 490 24.48 -23.05 -9.12
N ASN A 491 25.79 -23.20 -9.05
CA ASN A 491 26.43 -24.44 -8.62
C ASN A 491 27.79 -24.14 -8.00
N LEU A 492 27.80 -24.07 -6.67
CA LEU A 492 28.99 -23.69 -5.92
C LEU A 492 30.16 -24.67 -6.12
N GLN A 493 29.86 -25.96 -6.27
CA GLN A 493 30.89 -27.01 -6.44
C GLN A 493 31.67 -26.85 -7.75
N LEU A 494 31.01 -26.35 -8.80
CA LEU A 494 31.64 -26.10 -10.10
C LEU A 494 32.28 -24.71 -10.18
N ALA A 495 31.68 -23.70 -9.56
CA ALA A 495 32.09 -22.31 -9.71
C ALA A 495 33.20 -21.86 -8.76
N GLY A 496 33.21 -22.36 -7.52
CA GLY A 496 34.02 -21.78 -6.44
C GLY A 496 35.25 -22.57 -6.03
N GLY A 497 35.42 -23.82 -6.49
CA GLY A 497 36.51 -24.67 -6.01
C GLY A 497 36.47 -24.97 -4.49
N CYS A 498 35.36 -24.68 -3.80
CA CYS A 498 35.11 -25.03 -2.41
C CYS A 498 34.02 -26.10 -2.38
N SER A 499 34.39 -27.37 -2.15
CA SER A 499 33.45 -28.50 -2.12
C SER A 499 32.79 -28.70 -0.76
N SER A 500 33.38 -28.16 0.31
CA SER A 500 32.91 -28.24 1.68
C SER A 500 33.01 -26.84 2.30
N VAL A 501 31.88 -26.26 2.69
CA VAL A 501 31.81 -24.96 3.35
C VAL A 501 31.28 -25.16 4.76
N GLN A 502 31.97 -24.64 5.76
CA GLN A 502 31.62 -24.80 7.17
C GLN A 502 31.50 -23.48 7.93
N SER A 503 32.09 -22.39 7.42
CA SER A 503 31.90 -21.05 7.97
C SER A 503 31.94 -19.99 6.87
N LEU A 504 31.36 -18.82 7.15
CA LEU A 504 31.12 -17.76 6.17
C LEU A 504 31.43 -16.41 6.79
N LEU A 505 31.96 -15.49 5.99
CA LEU A 505 32.03 -14.07 6.31
C LEU A 505 31.31 -13.31 5.20
N ILE A 506 30.23 -12.62 5.53
CA ILE A 506 29.52 -11.74 4.62
C ILE A 506 30.09 -10.34 4.85
N GLU A 507 30.93 -9.88 3.93
CA GLU A 507 31.57 -8.57 4.03
C GLU A 507 30.66 -7.46 3.51
N GLY A 508 29.74 -7.78 2.59
CA GLY A 508 28.79 -6.82 2.05
C GLY A 508 27.66 -7.47 1.25
N GLY A 509 26.58 -6.72 1.09
CA GLY A 509 25.31 -7.16 0.54
C GLY A 509 24.58 -8.17 1.43
N MET A 510 23.30 -8.38 1.13
CA MET A 510 22.54 -9.50 1.68
C MET A 510 22.63 -10.70 0.73
N TRP A 511 22.80 -11.89 1.28
CA TRP A 511 22.98 -13.11 0.49
C TRP A 511 21.90 -14.14 0.79
N VAL A 512 21.29 -14.67 -0.27
CA VAL A 512 20.37 -15.81 -0.20
C VAL A 512 21.15 -17.08 -0.53
N LEU A 513 21.23 -17.98 0.45
CA LEU A 513 21.88 -19.28 0.31
C LEU A 513 20.82 -20.36 0.11
N TYR A 514 21.15 -21.34 -0.73
CA TYR A 514 20.27 -22.46 -1.06
C TYR A 514 20.99 -23.79 -0.80
N GLU A 515 20.28 -24.72 -0.15
CA GLU A 515 20.79 -26.07 0.11
C GLU A 515 21.06 -26.83 -1.21
N GLY A 516 20.21 -26.63 -2.22
CA GLY A 516 20.31 -27.23 -3.55
C GLY A 516 21.04 -26.35 -4.57
N ILE A 517 21.35 -26.94 -5.72
CA ILE A 517 21.84 -26.21 -6.89
C ILE A 517 20.68 -25.46 -7.57
N THR A 518 21.02 -24.53 -8.46
CA THR A 518 20.08 -23.74 -9.28
C THR A 518 18.99 -23.03 -8.47
N TYR A 519 19.38 -22.51 -7.29
CA TYR A 519 18.54 -21.75 -6.37
C TYR A 519 17.31 -22.54 -5.89
N ARG A 520 17.53 -23.79 -5.47
CA ARG A 520 16.47 -24.72 -5.02
C ARG A 520 16.69 -25.21 -3.60
N GLY A 521 15.60 -25.67 -2.98
CA GLY A 521 15.62 -26.27 -1.65
C GLY A 521 15.41 -25.24 -0.55
N ALA A 522 15.79 -25.59 0.68
CA ALA A 522 15.71 -24.69 1.81
C ALA A 522 16.59 -23.44 1.57
N GLN A 523 16.14 -22.30 2.11
CA GLN A 523 16.75 -20.99 1.89
C GLN A 523 17.15 -20.36 3.23
N ILE A 524 18.22 -19.56 3.22
CA ILE A 524 18.61 -18.72 4.35
C ILE A 524 19.06 -17.37 3.80
N LEU A 525 18.53 -16.28 4.34
CA LEU A 525 19.03 -14.93 4.10
C LEU A 525 20.07 -14.59 5.16
N LEU A 526 21.25 -14.17 4.73
CA LEU A 526 22.32 -13.69 5.60
C LEU A 526 22.62 -12.23 5.30
N LYS A 527 22.57 -11.39 6.35
CA LYS A 527 23.07 -10.01 6.35
C LYS A 527 24.60 -10.00 6.59
N PRO A 528 25.29 -8.87 6.38
CA PRO A 528 26.70 -8.76 6.73
C PRO A 528 27.01 -9.21 8.15
N GLY A 529 28.11 -9.95 8.30
CA GLY A 529 28.48 -10.57 9.57
C GLY A 529 29.23 -11.89 9.43
N GLU A 530 29.53 -12.49 10.58
CA GLU A 530 30.31 -13.72 10.71
C GLU A 530 29.42 -14.92 11.06
N VAL A 531 29.54 -16.00 10.29
CA VAL A 531 28.95 -17.31 10.60
C VAL A 531 30.07 -18.28 10.89
N HIS A 532 30.37 -18.50 12.17
CA HIS A 532 31.46 -19.38 12.59
C HIS A 532 31.18 -20.87 12.35
N ASP A 533 29.92 -21.28 12.39
CA ASP A 533 29.50 -22.66 12.12
C ASP A 533 28.17 -22.66 11.36
N LEU A 534 28.26 -23.04 10.09
CA LEU A 534 27.09 -23.10 9.22
C LEU A 534 26.12 -24.21 9.64
N TYR A 535 26.64 -25.33 10.15
CA TYR A 535 25.81 -26.46 10.54
C TYR A 535 25.01 -26.14 11.80
N GLU A 536 25.61 -25.43 12.76
CA GLU A 536 24.90 -24.94 13.95
C GLU A 536 23.77 -23.97 13.59
N LEU A 537 24.02 -23.07 12.62
CA LEU A 537 23.02 -22.11 12.16
C LEU A 537 21.86 -22.75 11.37
N SER A 538 22.18 -23.66 10.44
CA SER A 538 21.25 -24.11 9.40
C SER A 538 20.87 -25.60 9.46
N GLY A 539 21.69 -26.41 10.11
CA GLY A 539 21.67 -27.87 9.99
C GLY A 539 22.16 -28.41 8.64
N TRP A 540 22.66 -27.56 7.74
CA TRP A 540 23.08 -27.96 6.40
C TRP A 540 24.53 -28.45 6.39
N LEU A 541 24.77 -29.54 5.67
CA LEU A 541 26.13 -30.08 5.45
C LEU A 541 26.82 -29.43 4.23
N ARG A 542 26.07 -28.73 3.36
CA ARG A 542 26.60 -28.09 2.16
C ARG A 542 25.68 -26.97 1.67
N ILE A 543 26.28 -26.05 0.91
CA ILE A 543 25.57 -25.05 0.10
C ILE A 543 25.61 -25.53 -1.35
N GLY A 544 24.47 -25.57 -2.02
CA GLY A 544 24.39 -25.95 -3.43
C GLY A 544 24.52 -24.75 -4.36
N SER A 545 23.87 -23.64 -4.03
CA SER A 545 23.89 -22.38 -4.78
C SER A 545 23.64 -21.20 -3.85
N LEU A 546 24.01 -20.00 -4.29
CA LEU A 546 23.86 -18.77 -3.51
C LEU A 546 23.86 -17.55 -4.43
N ARG A 547 23.18 -16.48 -4.05
CA ARG A 547 23.18 -15.22 -4.81
C ARG A 547 23.01 -14.01 -3.88
N PRO A 548 23.45 -12.82 -4.30
CA PRO A 548 23.03 -11.58 -3.68
C PRO A 548 21.50 -11.44 -3.78
N LEU A 549 20.89 -10.86 -2.74
CA LEU A 549 19.53 -10.37 -2.80
C LEU A 549 19.55 -9.03 -3.56
N THR A 550 18.84 -8.95 -4.67
CA THR A 550 18.72 -7.70 -5.42
C THR A 550 17.79 -6.77 -4.65
N GLN A 551 18.25 -5.55 -4.38
CA GLN A 551 17.45 -4.51 -3.76
C GLN A 551 17.06 -3.46 -4.81
N LYS A 552 15.81 -3.00 -4.79
CA LYS A 552 15.41 -1.81 -5.56
C LYS A 552 16.16 -0.58 -5.05
N LEU A 553 16.32 0.41 -5.93
CA LEU A 553 16.86 1.70 -5.54
C LEU A 553 15.93 2.36 -4.53
N VAL A 554 16.51 2.88 -3.45
CA VAL A 554 15.79 3.54 -2.36
C VAL A 554 16.45 4.87 -2.04
N HIS A 555 15.59 5.85 -1.76
CA HIS A 555 16.00 7.16 -1.31
C HIS A 555 16.05 7.20 0.21
N PHE A 556 17.00 7.94 0.75
CA PHE A 556 17.16 8.08 2.20
C PHE A 556 17.79 9.42 2.54
N ARG A 557 17.68 9.80 3.81
CA ARG A 557 18.41 10.92 4.39
C ARG A 557 19.47 10.43 5.36
N LEU A 558 20.47 11.26 5.59
CA LEU A 558 21.60 10.96 6.47
C LEU A 558 21.64 11.99 7.58
N ARG A 559 21.25 11.59 8.80
CA ARG A 559 21.28 12.44 9.99
C ARG A 559 22.50 12.12 10.82
N ASN A 560 23.28 13.13 11.20
CA ASN A 560 24.44 12.92 12.03
C ASN A 560 24.05 12.71 13.50
N ARG A 561 24.59 11.66 14.13
CA ARG A 561 24.25 11.31 15.53
C ARG A 561 24.72 12.33 16.57
N GLN A 562 25.76 13.12 16.26
CA GLN A 562 26.29 14.09 17.22
C GLN A 562 25.53 15.42 17.19
N THR A 563 25.17 15.89 15.99
CA THR A 563 24.59 17.23 15.79
C THR A 563 23.08 17.19 15.56
N GLY A 564 22.53 16.06 15.09
CA GLY A 564 21.13 15.92 14.68
C GLY A 564 20.81 16.58 13.33
N LEU A 565 21.82 17.14 12.65
CA LEU A 565 21.68 17.83 11.37
C LEU A 565 21.78 16.87 10.18
N MET A 566 21.31 17.32 9.02
CA MET A 566 21.22 16.51 7.81
C MET A 566 22.40 16.75 6.88
N MET A 567 22.91 15.68 6.26
CA MET A 567 23.88 15.79 5.18
C MET A 567 23.23 16.44 3.95
N SER A 568 23.72 17.61 3.56
CA SER A 568 23.15 18.42 2.48
C SER A 568 24.20 18.86 1.48
N VAL A 569 23.79 18.96 0.22
CA VAL A 569 24.53 19.61 -0.86
C VAL A 569 24.18 21.10 -0.87
N THR A 570 25.19 21.96 -0.77
CA THR A 570 25.01 23.42 -0.74
C THR A 570 25.91 24.11 -1.76
N GLY A 571 25.38 25.09 -2.46
CA GLY A 571 26.11 25.85 -3.47
C GLY A 571 25.23 26.26 -4.63
N ASP A 572 25.86 26.83 -5.65
CA ASP A 572 25.18 27.23 -6.88
C ASP A 572 25.12 26.05 -7.86
N LEU A 573 23.95 25.79 -8.43
CA LEU A 573 23.74 24.73 -9.42
C LEU A 573 24.53 25.00 -10.72
N ASP A 574 24.78 26.27 -11.04
CA ASP A 574 25.52 26.67 -12.24
C ASP A 574 27.02 26.29 -12.17
N ASP A 575 27.56 26.01 -10.97
CA ASP A 575 28.95 25.57 -10.78
C ASP A 575 29.05 24.41 -9.79
N VAL A 576 28.76 23.21 -10.28
CA VAL A 576 28.85 21.94 -9.53
C VAL A 576 30.18 21.76 -8.79
N LYS A 577 31.29 22.31 -9.30
CA LYS A 577 32.61 22.20 -8.67
C LYS A 577 32.76 23.05 -7.40
N LEU A 578 31.93 24.07 -7.23
CA LEU A 578 31.92 24.94 -6.05
C LEU A 578 30.92 24.47 -4.99
N MET A 579 30.09 23.48 -5.31
CA MET A 579 29.19 22.87 -4.33
C MET A 579 29.96 22.18 -3.22
N ARG A 580 29.33 22.17 -2.04
CA ARG A 580 29.90 21.68 -0.78
C ARG A 580 28.92 20.73 -0.13
N ILE A 581 29.47 19.68 0.43
CA ILE A 581 28.73 18.74 1.26
C ILE A 581 28.99 19.11 2.71
N GLN A 582 27.93 19.44 3.42
CA GLN A 582 27.98 19.94 4.78
C GLN A 582 26.68 19.57 5.52
N GLU A 583 26.69 19.75 6.83
CA GLU A 583 25.49 19.63 7.64
C GLU A 583 24.67 20.92 7.64
N THR A 584 23.37 20.76 7.46
CA THR A 584 22.38 21.84 7.56
C THR A 584 21.17 21.40 8.39
N GLU A 585 20.35 22.36 8.80
CA GLU A 585 19.02 22.07 9.35
C GLU A 585 18.18 21.31 8.32
N GLU A 586 17.21 20.55 8.79
CA GLU A 586 16.31 19.77 7.94
C GLU A 586 15.43 20.72 7.10
N THR A 587 15.47 20.57 5.78
CA THR A 587 14.78 21.44 4.81
C THR A 587 13.84 20.65 3.89
N ASP A 588 13.77 19.32 4.04
CA ASP A 588 13.02 18.38 3.19
C ASP A 588 13.31 18.48 1.67
N GLY A 589 14.33 19.25 1.29
CA GLY A 589 14.70 19.52 -0.10
C GLY A 589 15.51 18.39 -0.74
N PHE A 590 15.53 18.36 -2.08
CA PHE A 590 16.25 17.35 -2.87
C PHE A 590 17.75 17.30 -2.57
N GLU A 591 18.33 18.39 -2.08
CA GLU A 591 19.72 18.50 -1.65
C GLU A 591 20.08 17.67 -0.42
N GLN A 592 19.08 17.19 0.33
CA GLN A 592 19.24 16.34 1.52
C GLN A 592 18.86 14.87 1.27
N ILE A 593 18.37 14.57 0.07
CA ILE A 593 17.94 13.23 -0.31
C ILE A 593 19.07 12.55 -1.06
N TRP A 594 19.46 11.37 -0.57
CA TRP A 594 20.54 10.55 -1.11
C TRP A 594 19.99 9.22 -1.59
N PHE A 595 20.68 8.60 -2.53
CA PHE A 595 20.42 7.22 -2.95
C PHE A 595 21.73 6.49 -3.18
N TYR A 596 21.67 5.17 -3.03
CA TYR A 596 22.81 4.29 -3.19
C TYR A 596 22.58 3.33 -4.35
N HIS A 597 23.53 3.24 -5.28
CA HIS A 597 23.46 2.36 -6.42
C HIS A 597 24.85 1.82 -6.78
N ASN A 598 25.02 0.49 -6.77
CA ASN A 598 26.26 -0.18 -7.18
C ASN A 598 27.55 0.39 -6.52
N GLY A 599 27.48 0.76 -5.23
CA GLY A 599 28.62 1.33 -4.51
C GLY A 599 28.73 2.84 -4.63
N TYR A 600 27.94 3.50 -5.47
CA TYR A 600 27.92 4.95 -5.58
C TYR A 600 26.88 5.53 -4.64
N LEU A 601 27.22 6.66 -4.02
CA LEU A 601 26.32 7.46 -3.20
C LEU A 601 26.08 8.78 -3.93
N SER A 602 24.83 9.05 -4.31
CA SER A 602 24.44 10.20 -5.12
C SER A 602 23.34 10.99 -4.44
N CYS A 603 23.25 12.29 -4.76
CA CYS A 603 22.23 13.19 -4.22
C CYS A 603 21.13 13.38 -5.26
N LYS A 604 19.87 13.38 -4.85
CA LYS A 604 18.70 13.54 -5.74
C LYS A 604 18.71 14.87 -6.49
N LEU A 605 19.34 15.91 -5.94
CA LEU A 605 19.54 17.19 -6.63
C LEU A 605 20.39 17.05 -7.92
N LEU A 606 21.32 16.09 -7.95
CA LEU A 606 22.27 15.86 -9.05
C LEU A 606 22.49 14.36 -9.25
N GLU A 607 21.52 13.70 -9.86
CA GLU A 607 21.52 12.24 -10.00
C GLU A 607 22.71 11.70 -10.84
N ASP A 608 23.19 12.50 -11.81
CA ASP A 608 24.35 12.16 -12.66
C ASP A 608 25.72 12.29 -11.95
N CYS A 609 25.75 12.71 -10.69
CA CYS A 609 26.96 12.92 -9.91
C CYS A 609 26.99 12.09 -8.63
N CYS A 610 28.17 11.56 -8.32
CA CYS A 610 28.41 10.74 -7.14
C CYS A 610 29.37 11.42 -6.17
N LEU A 611 29.27 11.02 -4.92
CA LEU A 611 30.16 11.42 -3.85
C LEU A 611 31.60 10.95 -4.14
N SER A 612 32.55 11.87 -4.06
CA SER A 612 33.97 11.58 -4.24
C SER A 612 34.87 12.37 -3.28
N PRO A 613 36.04 11.82 -2.92
CA PRO A 613 37.08 12.59 -2.23
C PRO A 613 37.65 13.68 -3.15
N SER A 614 37.77 14.90 -2.63
CA SER A 614 38.44 15.99 -3.33
C SER A 614 39.96 15.80 -3.34
N GLY A 615 40.60 15.99 -4.49
CA GLY A 615 42.05 16.01 -4.64
C GLY A 615 42.67 14.73 -5.22
N SER A 616 43.92 14.82 -5.66
CA SER A 616 44.61 13.74 -6.37
C SER A 616 45.11 12.58 -5.48
N MET A 617 45.19 12.80 -4.17
CA MET A 617 45.52 11.78 -3.17
C MET A 617 44.44 11.75 -2.10
N THR A 618 43.83 10.58 -1.90
CA THR A 618 42.79 10.37 -0.88
C THR A 618 43.41 10.08 0.48
N MET A 619 43.14 10.94 1.47
CA MET A 619 43.66 10.80 2.84
C MET A 619 42.65 11.38 3.85
N ALA A 620 42.89 11.14 5.16
CA ALA A 620 42.14 11.80 6.20
C ALA A 620 42.34 13.32 6.15
N GLY A 621 41.25 14.08 6.26
CA GLY A 621 41.18 15.53 6.14
C GLY A 621 40.76 16.04 4.75
N ASN A 622 40.74 15.18 3.71
CA ASN A 622 40.22 15.56 2.40
C ASN A 622 38.72 15.90 2.51
N ARG A 623 38.30 16.98 1.83
CA ARG A 623 36.87 17.29 1.66
C ARG A 623 36.25 16.29 0.72
N VAL A 624 34.94 16.12 0.78
CA VAL A 624 34.18 15.38 -0.25
C VAL A 624 33.42 16.35 -1.15
N CYS A 625 33.26 15.97 -2.42
CA CYS A 625 32.57 16.72 -3.46
C CYS A 625 31.69 15.80 -4.30
N LEU A 626 30.93 16.38 -5.23
CA LEU A 626 30.19 15.65 -6.24
C LEU A 626 30.95 15.68 -7.57
N THR A 627 31.10 14.52 -8.19
CA THR A 627 31.75 14.39 -9.50
C THR A 627 30.94 13.45 -10.40
N PRO A 628 30.93 13.66 -11.73
CA PRO A 628 30.30 12.73 -12.67
C PRO A 628 30.86 11.30 -12.52
N GLU A 629 30.04 10.28 -12.81
CA GLU A 629 30.37 8.84 -12.76
C GLU A 629 31.53 8.43 -13.69
N GLN A 630 32.76 8.83 -13.37
CA GLN A 630 33.96 8.50 -14.15
C GLN A 630 35.09 7.94 -13.28
N ASP A 631 35.08 8.21 -11.99
CA ASP A 631 36.10 7.75 -11.04
C ASP A 631 35.51 6.69 -10.09
N ASN A 632 36.26 5.60 -9.88
CA ASN A 632 35.86 4.39 -9.15
C ASN A 632 35.80 4.63 -7.61
N HIS A 633 35.01 5.61 -7.18
CA HIS A 633 34.82 6.06 -5.81
C HIS A 633 33.64 5.32 -5.17
N LEU A 634 33.93 4.13 -4.68
CA LEU A 634 32.93 3.25 -4.10
C LEU A 634 32.81 3.48 -2.58
N TRP A 635 31.58 3.38 -2.10
CA TRP A 635 31.18 3.61 -0.71
C TRP A 635 30.42 2.40 -0.18
N SER A 636 30.36 2.29 1.14
CA SER A 636 29.43 1.42 1.84
C SER A 636 28.93 2.10 3.11
N ILE A 637 27.77 1.71 3.61
CA ILE A 637 27.24 2.17 4.89
C ILE A 637 27.11 0.95 5.80
N THR A 638 27.80 0.98 6.95
CA THR A 638 27.71 -0.12 7.92
C THR A 638 26.42 -0.02 8.75
N PRO A 639 25.96 -1.12 9.37
CA PRO A 639 24.80 -1.10 10.26
C PRO A 639 24.93 -0.12 11.44
N GLU A 640 26.16 0.16 11.88
CA GLU A 640 26.44 1.13 12.94
C GLU A 640 26.37 2.58 12.46
N GLY A 641 26.23 2.82 11.16
CA GLY A 641 26.09 4.15 10.55
C GLY A 641 27.39 4.75 10.02
N PHE A 642 28.44 3.96 9.79
CA PHE A 642 29.68 4.47 9.20
C PHE A 642 29.61 4.46 7.68
N ILE A 643 29.83 5.61 7.05
CA ILE A 643 29.92 5.71 5.59
C ILE A 643 31.39 5.56 5.19
N CYS A 644 31.76 4.36 4.74
CA CYS A 644 33.13 3.92 4.49
C CYS A 644 33.53 4.10 3.02
N TYR A 645 34.72 4.64 2.80
CA TYR A 645 35.30 4.76 1.46
C TYR A 645 36.05 3.46 1.09
N MET A 646 35.46 2.66 0.20
CA MET A 646 35.88 1.28 -0.06
C MET A 646 37.33 1.13 -0.54
N PRO A 647 37.91 2.01 -1.39
CA PRO A 647 39.32 1.89 -1.78
C PRO A 647 40.30 2.00 -0.60
N THR A 648 39.89 2.61 0.50
CA THR A 648 40.67 2.74 1.74
C THR A 648 39.72 2.63 2.94
N PRO A 649 39.32 1.41 3.35
CA PRO A 649 38.19 1.20 4.26
C PRO A 649 38.40 1.74 5.68
N ASN A 650 39.61 2.13 6.04
CA ASN A 650 39.90 2.86 7.29
C ASN A 650 39.46 4.33 7.25
N LEU A 651 38.98 4.84 6.10
CA LEU A 651 38.48 6.19 5.93
C LEU A 651 36.95 6.21 5.88
N VAL A 652 36.36 7.05 6.73
CA VAL A 652 34.91 7.26 6.84
C VAL A 652 34.55 8.72 6.72
N LEU A 653 33.28 9.02 6.43
CA LEU A 653 32.77 10.38 6.48
C LEU A 653 32.65 10.87 7.92
N GLU A 654 33.23 12.04 8.18
CA GLU A 654 33.20 12.74 9.46
C GLU A 654 32.77 14.19 9.23
N VAL A 655 31.97 14.70 10.15
CA VAL A 655 31.75 16.15 10.24
C VAL A 655 32.97 16.76 10.92
N LYS A 656 33.65 17.68 10.24
CA LYS A 656 34.94 18.25 10.66
C LYS A 656 34.92 18.79 12.10
N GLY A 657 33.82 19.42 12.51
CA GLY A 657 33.62 20.00 13.84
C GLY A 657 34.55 21.18 14.16
N GLY A 658 34.53 21.60 15.42
CA GLY A 658 35.39 22.66 15.96
C GLY A 658 34.84 24.09 15.84
N HIS A 659 35.71 25.09 16.03
CA HIS A 659 35.34 26.51 16.10
C HIS A 659 35.60 27.31 14.80
N ASN A 660 35.95 26.62 13.71
CA ASN A 660 36.27 27.27 12.43
C ASN A 660 35.02 27.45 11.57
N TYR A 661 35.11 28.30 10.54
CA TYR A 661 33.99 28.59 9.63
C TYR A 661 33.50 27.36 8.83
N ASP A 662 34.34 26.34 8.67
CA ASP A 662 34.05 25.11 7.95
C ASP A 662 33.74 23.92 8.89
N LYS A 663 33.31 24.21 10.12
CA LYS A 663 32.99 23.19 11.15
C LYS A 663 31.88 22.21 10.74
N ASN A 664 30.94 22.63 9.89
CA ASN A 664 29.83 21.79 9.44
C ASN A 664 30.20 20.95 8.19
N GLN A 665 31.41 21.11 7.65
CA GLN A 665 31.79 20.45 6.41
C GLN A 665 32.03 18.96 6.61
N VAL A 666 31.54 18.15 5.67
CA VAL A 666 31.81 16.71 5.64
C VAL A 666 33.18 16.47 4.99
N ILE A 667 33.99 15.66 5.66
CA ILE A 667 35.36 15.31 5.26
C ILE A 667 35.58 13.80 5.39
N LEU A 668 36.64 13.29 4.77
CA LEU A 668 37.17 11.98 5.09
C LEU A 668 37.99 12.04 6.38
N SER A 669 37.89 11.01 7.20
CA SER A 669 38.67 10.88 8.42
C SER A 669 38.95 9.42 8.74
N THR A 670 39.94 9.17 9.58
CA THR A 670 40.23 7.81 10.05
C THR A 670 39.13 7.32 10.97
N LEU A 671 38.65 6.10 10.75
CA LEU A 671 37.62 5.45 11.56
C LEU A 671 38.02 5.44 13.05
N ASP A 672 37.16 6.02 13.88
CA ASP A 672 37.21 5.96 15.34
C ASP A 672 35.79 5.63 15.84
N PRO A 673 35.54 4.38 16.28
CA PRO A 673 34.20 3.94 16.69
C PRO A 673 33.57 4.78 17.81
N ASN A 674 34.38 5.53 18.58
CA ASN A 674 33.90 6.33 19.70
C ASN A 674 33.41 7.73 19.28
N LYS A 675 33.59 8.12 18.02
CA LYS A 675 33.18 9.44 17.52
C LYS A 675 31.77 9.40 16.93
N LEU A 676 30.82 10.01 17.64
CA LEU A 676 29.44 10.16 17.14
C LEU A 676 29.35 10.99 15.87
N GLN A 677 30.28 11.94 15.65
CA GLN A 677 30.35 12.75 14.43
C GLN A 677 30.73 11.96 13.16
N GLN A 678 31.13 10.69 13.30
CA GLN A 678 31.36 9.75 12.20
C GLN A 678 30.16 8.80 11.95
N GLN A 679 29.13 8.85 12.80
CA GLN A 679 27.99 7.97 12.74
C GLN A 679 26.77 8.71 12.21
N TRP A 680 26.13 8.10 11.22
CA TRP A 680 24.99 8.63 10.51
C TRP A 680 23.81 7.68 10.65
N ASP A 681 22.66 8.20 11.06
CA ASP A 681 21.39 7.50 10.98
C ASP A 681 20.86 7.60 9.55
N VAL A 682 20.53 6.45 8.98
CA VAL A 682 19.97 6.33 7.63
C VAL A 682 18.45 6.29 7.74
N GLU A 683 17.79 7.35 7.30
CA GLU A 683 16.33 7.51 7.33
C GLU A 683 15.77 7.18 5.95
N ILE A 684 15.21 5.98 5.79
CA ILE A 684 14.59 5.54 4.53
C ILE A 684 13.34 6.38 4.24
N LEU A 685 13.18 6.83 2.99
CA LEU A 685 12.02 7.61 2.52
C LEU A 685 10.97 6.72 1.88
#